data_AF-A0A0Q7E5K4-F1
#
_entry.id   AF-A0A0Q7E5K4-F1
#
_cell.length_a   1.000
_cell.length_b   1.000
_cell.length_c   1.000
_cell.angle_alpha   90.00
_cell.angle_beta   90.00
_cell.angle_gamma   90.00
#
_symmetry.space_group_name_H-M   'P 1'
#
loop_
_entity.id
_entity.type
_entity.pdbx_description
1 polymer ?
#
loop_
_entity_poly.entity_id
_entity_poly.type
_entity_poly.pdbx_seq_one_letter_code
_entity_poly.pdbx_strand_id
1 'polypeptide(L)'
;MSSREAVQSIAVVGAGPGGLYLAISLKLRDPSLSVTVYERNKADDTFGWGVVFSDQTLANLKANDPETAAIIEAAFVHWDDIDVHIHGQTIRSGGHGFAGVGRKRLLNILQDRARSLGVELQFEAEIEDARALPADIVVAADGLNSRVRSGDPETFGVDVDVRSNKYIWLGTTQAFDAFTFAFVETPHGWIWAHAYQFEPGASTFIVECTEATWRGLGFDEMDTDQTCRTAEALFADWLGGHALMSNARHLRGSAWLNFPRVACANWRDGKVVLLGDAAHTAHFSIGSGTKLAFEDAIRLADALTGDGDLERYEAERRIEVLKLQSAARNSTEWFENLERYVGLAPIQFAYSLLTRSQRVSHENLRLRDNAFLTGVEKWFAEAAGAPPSKAPPPPMFAPLRLRGLTLPNRVVVSPMCMYSAEDGTVGDFHLVHLGGRALGGAGLVFTEMTDVSADGRITHGCAGMYRLEHRDAWKRIVDFVHIQGSRIAIQLAHAGRKGSVERPWGERADQPLIQDGWPLIAPSPIPWTEDDQAPREMTRADMDRVIADFVQATRWADEAGFDLVELHCAHGYLLSSFLTPVSNHRTDEYGGPIENRLRFPLEVFRAMRAVWPDDKPMSVRLSATDWVDEGLSPDESVVIARAFAEAGCDLIDVSAGQTTPNGTPVYGRMFQTPLSDRIRNEAGVVTMAVGNIYETDHVNSILAAGRADLCALARPHLADPNWSLRAAAELGWRGIQPPIQYRAGFAQLARNLEKQQQAGPV
;
A
#
# COMPACT_ATOMS: atom_id res chain seq x y z
N MET A 1 40.84 -10.10 22.97
CA MET A 1 40.91 -8.84 22.22
C MET A 1 41.90 -9.04 21.08
N SER A 2 41.42 -9.52 19.94
CA SER A 2 42.23 -9.59 18.72
C SER A 2 42.39 -8.16 18.19
N SER A 3 43.63 -7.70 18.05
CA SER A 3 43.97 -6.44 17.42
C SER A 3 43.55 -6.50 15.94
N ARG A 4 42.41 -5.89 15.60
CA ARG A 4 42.08 -5.62 14.20
C ARG A 4 43.17 -4.72 13.62
N GLU A 5 43.75 -5.12 12.50
CA GLU A 5 44.58 -4.23 11.69
C GLU A 5 43.74 -3.02 11.29
N ALA A 6 44.26 -1.81 11.49
CA ALA A 6 43.57 -0.60 11.08
C ALA A 6 43.50 -0.57 9.55
N VAL A 7 42.32 -0.32 8.98
CA VAL A 7 42.15 -0.13 7.54
C VAL A 7 43.01 1.06 7.10
N GLN A 8 43.92 0.86 6.16
CA GLN A 8 44.81 1.91 5.62
C GLN A 8 44.54 2.20 4.15
N SER A 9 43.97 1.24 3.42
CA SER A 9 43.74 1.30 1.98
C SER A 9 42.34 0.83 1.60
N ILE A 10 41.65 1.64 0.79
CA ILE A 10 40.28 1.37 0.32
C ILE A 10 40.23 1.56 -1.19
N ALA A 11 39.76 0.54 -1.90
CA ALA A 11 39.45 0.63 -3.32
C ALA A 11 37.93 0.73 -3.52
N VAL A 12 37.47 1.71 -4.30
CA VAL A 12 36.05 1.88 -4.64
C VAL A 12 35.87 1.57 -6.12
N VAL A 13 35.05 0.58 -6.44
CA VAL A 13 34.72 0.21 -7.83
C VAL A 13 33.40 0.90 -8.20
N GLY A 14 33.48 1.93 -9.04
CA GLY A 14 32.37 2.77 -9.51
C GLY A 14 32.50 4.22 -9.04
N ALA A 15 32.51 5.17 -9.99
CA ALA A 15 32.53 6.61 -9.74
C ALA A 15 31.14 7.27 -9.90
N GLY A 16 30.07 6.53 -9.57
CA GLY A 16 28.75 7.11 -9.40
C GLY A 16 28.65 7.98 -8.13
N PRO A 17 27.48 8.60 -7.86
CA PRO A 17 27.31 9.46 -6.69
C PRO A 17 27.69 8.79 -5.37
N GLY A 18 27.28 7.53 -5.14
CA GLY A 18 27.63 6.79 -3.92
C GLY A 18 29.13 6.56 -3.76
N GLY A 19 29.81 6.07 -4.79
CA GLY A 19 31.25 5.77 -4.73
C GLY A 19 32.13 7.01 -4.55
N LEU A 20 31.87 8.07 -5.33
CA LEU A 20 32.60 9.34 -5.18
C LEU A 20 32.34 9.96 -3.80
N TYR A 21 31.09 9.96 -3.33
CA TYR A 21 30.76 10.57 -2.05
C TYR A 21 31.31 9.77 -0.87
N LEU A 22 31.40 8.44 -0.97
CA LEU A 22 32.10 7.61 0.02
C LEU A 22 33.57 8.01 0.10
N ALA A 23 34.25 8.14 -1.04
CA ALA A 23 35.66 8.52 -1.07
C ALA A 23 35.93 9.89 -0.43
N ILE A 24 35.07 10.87 -0.70
CA ILE A 24 35.08 12.18 -0.03
C ILE A 24 34.88 12.02 1.48
N SER A 25 33.83 11.30 1.86
CA SER A 25 33.41 11.09 3.25
C SER A 25 34.51 10.41 4.10
N LEU A 26 35.23 9.44 3.50
CA LEU A 26 36.39 8.78 4.10
C LEU A 26 37.55 9.77 4.34
N LYS A 27 37.93 10.55 3.32
CA LYS A 27 39.03 11.52 3.42
C LYS A 27 38.76 12.65 4.41
N LEU A 28 37.50 13.05 4.58
CA LEU A 28 37.11 14.05 5.57
C LEU A 28 37.24 13.54 7.01
N ARG A 29 37.06 12.24 7.23
CA ARG A 29 37.19 11.58 8.55
C ARG A 29 38.64 11.22 8.87
N ASP A 30 39.35 10.68 7.88
CA ASP A 30 40.76 10.32 7.99
C ASP A 30 41.52 10.67 6.69
N PRO A 31 42.25 11.80 6.68
CA PRO A 31 43.05 12.21 5.53
C PRO A 31 44.19 11.25 5.18
N SER A 32 44.61 10.39 6.12
CA SER A 32 45.75 9.46 5.95
C SER A 32 45.40 8.20 5.16
N LEU A 33 44.12 7.88 5.00
CA LEU A 33 43.65 6.74 4.22
C LEU A 33 44.07 6.84 2.74
N SER A 34 44.60 5.76 2.17
CA SER A 34 44.75 5.65 0.72
C SER A 34 43.42 5.24 0.10
N VAL A 35 42.86 6.09 -0.78
CA VAL A 35 41.56 5.85 -1.42
C VAL A 35 41.70 5.97 -2.93
N THR A 36 41.42 4.90 -3.65
CA THR A 36 41.42 4.85 -5.12
C THR A 36 40.03 4.47 -5.63
N VAL A 37 39.47 5.27 -6.55
CA VAL A 37 38.18 5.02 -7.21
C VAL A 37 38.45 4.59 -8.65
N TYR A 38 37.92 3.44 -9.04
CA TYR A 38 38.01 2.87 -10.39
C TYR A 38 36.66 3.02 -11.11
N GLU A 39 36.66 3.57 -12.31
CA GLU A 39 35.46 3.74 -13.15
C GLU A 39 35.71 3.20 -14.55
N ARG A 40 34.79 2.38 -15.05
CA ARG A 40 34.92 1.74 -16.36
C ARG A 40 34.68 2.72 -17.51
N ASN A 41 33.88 3.77 -17.28
CA ASN A 41 33.54 4.77 -18.29
C ASN A 41 34.46 6.00 -18.21
N LYS A 42 34.28 6.94 -19.13
CA LYS A 42 34.96 8.25 -19.06
C LYS A 42 34.35 9.11 -17.97
N ALA A 43 35.12 10.08 -17.48
CA ALA A 43 34.69 10.99 -16.41
C ALA A 43 33.38 11.75 -16.69
N ASP A 44 33.08 12.00 -17.96
CA ASP A 44 31.91 12.75 -18.42
C ASP A 44 30.76 11.87 -18.95
N ASP A 45 30.94 10.54 -18.99
CA ASP A 45 29.92 9.62 -19.48
C ASP A 45 28.85 9.43 -18.39
N THR A 46 27.63 9.86 -18.68
CA THR A 46 26.51 9.77 -17.73
C THR A 46 25.27 9.18 -18.37
N PHE A 47 24.56 8.36 -17.60
CA PHE A 47 23.25 7.82 -17.95
C PHE A 47 22.16 8.58 -17.17
N GLY A 48 21.16 9.10 -17.89
CA GLY A 48 20.12 10.00 -17.34
C GLY A 48 20.52 11.47 -17.29
N TRP A 49 19.57 12.34 -16.95
CA TRP A 49 19.69 13.80 -17.07
C TRP A 49 19.77 14.50 -15.71
N GLY A 50 18.64 14.78 -15.06
CA GLY A 50 18.57 15.48 -13.78
C GLY A 50 18.32 14.58 -12.57
N VAL A 51 18.88 14.95 -11.42
CA VAL A 51 18.61 14.30 -10.12
C VAL A 51 17.87 15.27 -9.22
N VAL A 52 16.88 14.78 -8.47
CA VAL A 52 16.10 15.57 -7.50
C VAL A 52 16.56 15.26 -6.08
N PHE A 53 16.66 16.29 -5.26
CA PHE A 53 17.02 16.24 -3.85
C PHE A 53 15.86 16.68 -2.97
N SER A 54 15.80 16.09 -1.77
CA SER A 54 14.93 16.52 -0.68
C SER A 54 15.71 17.33 0.34
N ASP A 55 15.07 18.24 1.06
CA ASP A 55 15.70 19.06 2.11
C ASP A 55 16.48 18.23 3.14
N GLN A 56 15.93 17.07 3.53
CA GLN A 56 16.59 16.16 4.47
C GLN A 56 17.92 15.62 3.92
N THR A 57 17.97 15.31 2.62
CA THR A 57 19.21 14.87 1.98
C THR A 57 20.25 15.98 2.01
N LEU A 58 19.84 17.23 1.76
CA LEU A 58 20.73 18.38 1.82
C LEU A 58 21.26 18.64 3.22
N ALA A 59 20.42 18.53 4.24
CA ALA A 59 20.84 18.64 5.64
C ALA A 59 21.91 17.60 5.99
N ASN A 60 21.73 16.35 5.56
CA ASN A 60 22.72 15.27 5.78
C ASN A 60 24.04 15.55 5.04
N LEU A 61 23.97 16.02 3.78
CA LEU A 61 25.16 16.40 3.01
C LEU A 61 25.90 17.56 3.67
N LYS A 62 25.18 18.57 4.15
CA LYS A 62 25.75 19.74 4.82
C LYS A 62 26.41 19.39 6.15
N ALA A 63 25.86 18.43 6.89
CA ALA A 63 26.48 17.93 8.11
C ALA A 63 27.78 17.15 7.84
N ASN A 64 27.87 16.46 6.70
CA ASN A 64 29.00 15.61 6.34
C ASN A 64 30.12 16.36 5.60
N ASP A 65 29.78 17.12 4.56
CA ASP A 65 30.70 17.95 3.77
C ASP A 65 30.03 19.30 3.41
N PRO A 66 30.14 20.31 4.30
CA PRO A 66 29.53 21.63 4.09
C PRO A 66 29.95 22.30 2.78
N GLU A 67 31.18 22.05 2.31
CA GLU A 67 31.74 22.70 1.11
C GLU A 67 31.09 22.14 -0.15
N THR A 68 31.05 20.82 -0.29
CA THR A 68 30.34 20.16 -1.40
C THR A 68 28.85 20.46 -1.36
N ALA A 69 28.23 20.46 -0.18
CA ALA A 69 26.82 20.81 -0.03
C ALA A 69 26.53 22.23 -0.53
N ALA A 70 27.36 23.22 -0.20
CA ALA A 70 27.18 24.60 -0.66
C ALA A 70 27.32 24.73 -2.19
N ILE A 71 28.24 24.00 -2.82
CA ILE A 71 28.42 24.02 -4.27
C ILE A 71 27.24 23.34 -4.99
N ILE A 72 26.75 22.22 -4.43
CA ILE A 72 25.55 21.52 -4.92
C ILE A 72 24.32 22.41 -4.77
N GLU A 73 24.10 23.02 -3.61
CA GLU A 73 22.99 23.95 -3.33
C GLU A 73 22.98 25.13 -4.31
N ALA A 74 24.15 25.72 -4.60
CA ALA A 74 24.28 26.81 -5.56
C ALA A 74 23.98 26.39 -7.02
N ALA A 75 24.02 25.09 -7.32
CA ALA A 75 23.72 24.56 -8.65
C ALA A 75 22.25 24.17 -8.83
N PHE A 76 21.42 24.24 -7.78
CA PHE A 76 20.03 23.79 -7.85
C PHE A 76 19.10 24.73 -8.60
N VAL A 77 18.22 24.12 -9.38
CA VAL A 77 16.94 24.71 -9.75
C VAL A 77 15.90 24.27 -8.73
N HIS A 78 15.14 25.21 -8.19
CA HIS A 78 14.09 24.93 -7.21
C HIS A 78 12.73 25.12 -7.84
N TRP A 79 11.81 24.22 -7.52
CA TRP A 79 10.40 24.33 -7.84
C TRP A 79 9.58 23.72 -6.69
N ASP A 80 8.33 24.15 -6.56
CA ASP A 80 7.48 23.75 -5.44
C ASP A 80 6.23 22.98 -5.89
N ASP A 81 5.81 23.21 -7.14
CA ASP A 81 4.56 22.70 -7.68
C ASP A 81 4.73 21.31 -8.31
N ILE A 82 3.65 20.54 -8.27
CA ILE A 82 3.42 19.36 -9.08
C ILE A 82 2.19 19.63 -9.97
N ASP A 83 2.35 19.42 -11.27
CA ASP A 83 1.25 19.44 -12.24
C ASP A 83 0.88 18.02 -12.66
N VAL A 84 -0.42 17.71 -12.61
CA VAL A 84 -0.98 16.45 -13.09
C VAL A 84 -1.92 16.77 -14.25
N HIS A 85 -1.53 16.36 -15.46
CA HIS A 85 -2.34 16.51 -16.67
C HIS A 85 -3.03 15.20 -17.02
N ILE A 86 -4.35 15.17 -16.93
CA ILE A 86 -5.18 14.03 -17.33
C ILE A 86 -6.54 14.52 -17.84
N HIS A 87 -7.11 13.86 -18.84
CA HIS A 87 -8.40 14.21 -19.45
C HIS A 87 -8.51 15.67 -19.90
N GLY A 88 -7.41 16.23 -20.42
CA GLY A 88 -7.34 17.62 -20.86
C GLY A 88 -7.43 18.66 -19.74
N GLN A 89 -7.33 18.25 -18.47
CA GLN A 89 -7.30 19.13 -17.30
C GLN A 89 -5.94 19.09 -16.63
N THR A 90 -5.56 20.21 -16.00
CA THR A 90 -4.37 20.32 -15.16
C THR A 90 -4.79 20.50 -13.72
N ILE A 91 -4.32 19.62 -12.85
CA ILE A 91 -4.46 19.76 -11.40
C ILE A 91 -3.08 20.09 -10.83
N ARG A 92 -2.93 21.29 -10.26
CA ARG A 92 -1.70 21.76 -9.62
C ARG A 92 -1.79 21.61 -8.11
N SER A 93 -0.72 21.13 -7.48
CA SER A 93 -0.54 21.12 -6.02
C SER A 93 0.85 21.64 -5.67
N GLY A 94 0.92 22.59 -4.74
CA GLY A 94 2.17 23.22 -4.28
C GLY A 94 2.71 22.64 -2.96
N GLY A 95 3.71 23.31 -2.38
CA GLY A 95 4.32 22.98 -1.09
C GLY A 95 5.08 21.66 -1.05
N HIS A 96 5.47 21.12 -2.19
CA HIS A 96 6.20 19.85 -2.25
C HIS A 96 7.70 20.03 -2.00
N GLY A 97 8.26 21.17 -2.41
CA GLY A 97 9.67 21.53 -2.27
C GLY A 97 10.61 20.55 -2.98
N PHE A 98 11.05 20.91 -4.18
CA PHE A 98 12.01 20.13 -4.96
C PHE A 98 13.23 20.96 -5.35
N ALA A 99 14.37 20.29 -5.39
CA ALA A 99 15.61 20.86 -5.91
C ALA A 99 16.23 19.88 -6.92
N GLY A 100 16.54 20.35 -8.13
CA GLY A 100 17.12 19.56 -9.21
C GLY A 100 18.52 20.02 -9.57
N VAL A 101 19.41 19.08 -9.89
CA VAL A 101 20.74 19.35 -10.47
C VAL A 101 21.01 18.38 -11.62
N GLY A 102 21.69 18.85 -12.66
CA GLY A 102 22.19 17.99 -13.73
C GLY A 102 23.14 16.93 -13.20
N ARG A 103 22.93 15.66 -13.58
CA ARG A 103 23.73 14.52 -13.12
C ARG A 103 25.21 14.68 -13.47
N LYS A 104 25.52 15.14 -14.69
CA LYS A 104 26.89 15.47 -15.09
C LYS A 104 27.51 16.54 -14.20
N ARG A 105 26.77 17.62 -13.91
CA ARG A 105 27.23 18.69 -13.02
C ARG A 105 27.51 18.17 -11.61
N LEU A 106 26.61 17.34 -11.07
CA LEU A 106 26.78 16.70 -9.76
C LEU A 106 28.06 15.86 -9.71
N LEU A 107 28.26 14.97 -10.69
CA LEU A 107 29.47 14.14 -10.74
C LEU A 107 30.75 14.97 -10.84
N ASN A 108 30.75 16.03 -11.64
CA ASN A 108 31.92 16.91 -11.75
C ASN A 108 32.26 17.58 -10.41
N ILE A 109 31.26 18.06 -9.68
CA ILE A 109 31.45 18.62 -8.33
C ILE A 109 32.08 17.57 -7.40
N LEU A 110 31.56 16.34 -7.40
CA LEU A 110 32.07 15.26 -6.56
C LEU A 110 33.48 14.82 -6.97
N GLN A 111 33.77 14.72 -8.26
CA GLN A 111 35.10 14.39 -8.76
C GLN A 111 36.13 15.46 -8.37
N ASP A 112 35.80 16.74 -8.55
CA ASP A 112 36.68 17.84 -8.19
C ASP A 112 36.93 17.88 -6.68
N ARG A 113 35.88 17.65 -5.88
CA ARG A 113 36.03 17.51 -4.43
C ARG A 113 36.93 16.34 -4.06
N ALA A 114 36.69 15.15 -4.62
CA ALA A 114 37.49 13.96 -4.34
C ALA A 114 38.98 14.20 -4.67
N ARG A 115 39.28 14.79 -5.83
CA ARG A 115 40.66 15.17 -6.20
C ARG A 115 41.27 16.16 -5.21
N SER A 116 40.50 17.17 -4.78
CA SER A 116 40.98 18.18 -3.81
C SER A 116 41.37 17.58 -2.45
N LEU A 117 40.76 16.44 -2.08
CA LEU A 117 41.04 15.70 -0.86
C LEU A 117 42.09 14.59 -1.04
N GLY A 118 42.72 14.52 -2.22
CA GLY A 118 43.77 13.53 -2.51
C GLY A 118 43.24 12.11 -2.75
N VAL A 119 42.00 11.95 -3.22
CA VAL A 119 41.50 10.67 -3.75
C VAL A 119 42.08 10.44 -5.14
N GLU A 120 42.56 9.23 -5.40
CA GLU A 120 43.00 8.83 -6.73
C GLU A 120 41.80 8.37 -7.57
N LEU A 121 41.56 9.00 -8.72
CA LEU A 121 40.48 8.64 -9.63
C LEU A 121 41.05 8.02 -10.91
N GLN A 122 40.71 6.76 -11.20
CA GLN A 122 41.10 6.03 -12.39
C GLN A 122 39.87 5.76 -13.27
N PHE A 123 39.75 6.50 -14.37
CA PHE A 123 38.69 6.30 -15.37
C PHE A 123 39.15 5.37 -16.49
N GLU A 124 38.19 4.84 -17.26
CA GLU A 124 38.45 3.84 -18.30
C GLU A 124 39.19 2.60 -17.73
N ALA A 125 38.95 2.30 -16.45
CA ALA A 125 39.54 1.20 -15.70
C ALA A 125 38.44 0.20 -15.31
N GLU A 126 38.24 -0.82 -16.13
CA GLU A 126 37.29 -1.89 -15.84
C GLU A 126 37.92 -2.95 -14.91
N ILE A 127 37.26 -3.22 -13.79
CA ILE A 127 37.69 -4.21 -12.81
C ILE A 127 36.94 -5.53 -13.05
N GLU A 128 37.67 -6.59 -13.39
CA GLU A 128 37.11 -7.94 -13.58
C GLU A 128 36.91 -8.68 -12.27
N ASP A 129 37.92 -8.64 -11.38
CA ASP A 129 37.86 -9.25 -10.05
C ASP A 129 38.17 -8.20 -8.96
N ALA A 130 37.11 -7.71 -8.33
CA ALA A 130 37.23 -6.75 -7.24
C ALA A 130 37.96 -7.34 -6.01
N ARG A 131 37.91 -8.67 -5.78
CA ARG A 131 38.58 -9.32 -4.65
C ARG A 131 40.09 -9.33 -4.83
N ALA A 132 40.58 -9.28 -6.05
CA ALA A 132 42.01 -9.24 -6.37
C ALA A 132 42.66 -7.85 -6.15
N LEU A 133 41.87 -6.79 -5.95
CA LEU A 133 42.43 -5.45 -5.74
C LEU A 133 43.29 -5.38 -4.46
N PRO A 134 44.49 -4.77 -4.52
CA PRO A 134 45.42 -4.68 -3.39
C PRO A 134 45.00 -3.56 -2.41
N ALA A 135 43.85 -3.74 -1.78
CA ALA A 135 43.31 -2.88 -0.73
C ALA A 135 42.80 -3.71 0.44
N ASP A 136 42.80 -3.12 1.64
CA ASP A 136 42.28 -3.76 2.86
C ASP A 136 40.77 -3.97 2.76
N ILE A 137 40.07 -2.99 2.17
CA ILE A 137 38.63 -3.04 1.89
C ILE A 137 38.38 -2.63 0.43
N VAL A 138 37.44 -3.33 -0.19
CA VAL A 138 36.96 -3.03 -1.55
C VAL A 138 35.46 -2.73 -1.49
N VAL A 139 35.05 -1.56 -1.97
CA VAL A 139 33.65 -1.17 -2.01
C VAL A 139 33.13 -1.22 -3.44
N ALA A 140 32.17 -2.08 -3.70
CA ALA A 140 31.46 -2.16 -4.98
C ALA A 140 30.31 -1.14 -5.00
N ALA A 141 30.55 -0.03 -5.68
CA ALA A 141 29.61 1.07 -5.92
C ALA A 141 29.30 1.21 -7.43
N ASP A 142 29.44 0.12 -8.19
CA ASP A 142 29.33 0.06 -9.65
C ASP A 142 27.88 -0.05 -10.16
N GLY A 143 26.93 0.24 -9.28
CA GLY A 143 25.53 0.51 -9.57
C GLY A 143 24.72 -0.73 -9.95
N LEU A 144 23.61 -0.48 -10.64
CA LEU A 144 22.62 -1.50 -10.94
C LEU A 144 23.20 -2.72 -11.68
N ASN A 145 24.14 -2.52 -12.60
CA ASN A 145 24.80 -3.57 -13.38
C ASN A 145 26.09 -4.06 -12.70
N SER A 146 26.10 -4.13 -11.37
CA SER A 146 27.28 -4.50 -10.59
C SER A 146 27.82 -5.86 -11.01
N ARG A 147 29.08 -5.90 -11.47
CA ARG A 147 29.75 -7.17 -11.82
C ARG A 147 30.15 -7.92 -10.56
N VAL A 148 30.48 -7.20 -9.48
CA VAL A 148 30.85 -7.78 -8.20
C VAL A 148 29.68 -8.57 -7.62
N ARG A 149 28.49 -7.96 -7.57
CA ARG A 149 27.27 -8.65 -7.13
C ARG A 149 26.93 -9.83 -8.04
N SER A 150 26.96 -9.62 -9.36
CA SER A 150 26.53 -10.63 -10.32
C SER A 150 27.51 -11.79 -10.47
N GLY A 151 28.78 -11.61 -10.08
CA GLY A 151 29.79 -12.66 -10.07
C GLY A 151 29.66 -13.66 -8.92
N ASP A 152 28.89 -13.33 -7.87
CA ASP A 152 28.67 -14.20 -6.71
C ASP A 152 27.27 -13.99 -6.08
N PRO A 153 26.19 -14.32 -6.81
CA PRO A 153 24.83 -14.02 -6.38
C PRO A 153 24.38 -14.80 -5.14
N GLU A 154 24.95 -15.99 -4.91
CA GLU A 154 24.62 -16.83 -3.75
C GLU A 154 25.10 -16.19 -2.44
N THR A 155 26.34 -15.71 -2.41
CA THR A 155 26.93 -15.09 -1.21
C THR A 155 26.16 -13.84 -0.77
N PHE A 156 25.79 -12.99 -1.74
CA PHE A 156 25.02 -11.77 -1.47
C PHE A 156 23.52 -12.01 -1.32
N GLY A 157 23.03 -13.24 -1.59
CA GLY A 157 21.61 -13.58 -1.59
C GLY A 157 20.80 -12.62 -2.46
N VAL A 158 21.17 -12.54 -3.74
CA VAL A 158 20.63 -11.56 -4.68
C VAL A 158 19.22 -11.94 -5.13
N ASP A 159 18.27 -11.04 -4.91
CA ASP A 159 16.92 -11.07 -5.48
C ASP A 159 16.79 -9.94 -6.52
N VAL A 160 16.46 -10.30 -7.76
CA VAL A 160 16.16 -9.35 -8.85
C VAL A 160 14.76 -9.60 -9.38
N ASP A 161 13.92 -8.56 -9.33
CA ASP A 161 12.57 -8.54 -9.92
C ASP A 161 12.51 -7.45 -10.97
N VAL A 162 12.31 -7.87 -12.22
CA VAL A 162 12.22 -6.96 -13.35
C VAL A 162 10.78 -6.49 -13.49
N ARG A 163 10.56 -5.21 -13.23
CA ARG A 163 9.25 -4.55 -13.26
C ARG A 163 8.67 -4.48 -14.67
N SER A 164 7.35 -4.51 -14.78
CA SER A 164 6.66 -4.81 -16.06
C SER A 164 6.64 -3.63 -17.02
N ASN A 165 6.59 -2.39 -16.51
CA ASN A 165 6.56 -1.19 -17.33
C ASN A 165 7.87 -0.97 -18.09
N LYS A 166 7.72 -0.47 -19.32
CA LYS A 166 8.81 0.03 -20.17
C LYS A 166 8.99 1.51 -19.89
N TYR A 167 10.24 1.96 -19.76
CA TYR A 167 10.56 3.38 -19.66
C TYR A 167 11.79 3.77 -20.48
N ILE A 168 11.86 5.04 -20.87
CA ILE A 168 13.03 5.67 -21.49
C ILE A 168 13.29 7.03 -20.84
N TRP A 169 14.57 7.32 -20.55
CA TRP A 169 14.98 8.57 -19.92
C TRP A 169 15.55 9.55 -20.94
N LEU A 170 14.79 10.60 -21.25
CA LEU A 170 15.13 11.63 -22.22
C LEU A 170 15.36 12.98 -21.52
N GLY A 171 15.86 13.94 -22.30
CA GLY A 171 16.00 15.34 -21.91
C GLY A 171 15.33 16.25 -22.93
N THR A 172 15.05 17.49 -22.55
CA THR A 172 14.47 18.50 -23.45
C THR A 172 14.93 19.90 -23.04
N THR A 173 14.88 20.85 -23.97
CA THR A 173 15.09 22.27 -23.69
C THR A 173 13.82 22.99 -23.24
N GLN A 174 12.67 22.31 -23.24
CA GLN A 174 11.47 22.81 -22.59
C GLN A 174 11.74 22.96 -21.09
N ALA A 175 11.50 24.15 -20.55
CA ALA A 175 11.58 24.40 -19.11
C ALA A 175 10.21 24.13 -18.48
N PHE A 176 10.16 23.25 -17.49
CA PHE A 176 8.97 22.99 -16.69
C PHE A 176 9.11 23.73 -15.36
N ASP A 177 8.13 24.57 -15.01
CA ASP A 177 8.09 25.33 -13.75
C ASP A 177 7.59 24.49 -12.56
N ALA A 178 7.06 23.30 -12.83
CA ALA A 178 6.56 22.32 -11.88
C ALA A 178 7.08 20.91 -12.22
N PHE A 179 7.08 20.00 -11.22
CA PHE A 179 7.21 18.58 -11.52
C PHE A 179 5.93 18.13 -12.26
N THR A 180 6.08 17.78 -13.53
CA THR A 180 4.96 17.55 -14.42
C THR A 180 4.75 16.06 -14.66
N PHE A 181 3.53 15.58 -14.40
CA PHE A 181 3.03 14.29 -14.87
C PHE A 181 2.06 14.54 -16.01
N ALA A 182 2.39 14.08 -17.21
CA ALA A 182 1.52 14.19 -18.38
C ALA A 182 1.05 12.81 -18.84
N PHE A 183 -0.26 12.57 -18.83
CA PHE A 183 -0.87 11.30 -19.23
C PHE A 183 -1.57 11.44 -20.58
N VAL A 184 -1.28 10.51 -21.50
CA VAL A 184 -1.82 10.47 -22.86
C VAL A 184 -2.50 9.12 -23.08
N GLU A 185 -3.76 9.17 -23.51
CA GLU A 185 -4.49 8.01 -24.00
C GLU A 185 -4.14 7.77 -25.46
N THR A 186 -3.86 6.52 -25.82
CA THR A 186 -3.58 6.10 -27.20
C THR A 186 -4.52 4.96 -27.59
N PRO A 187 -4.65 4.62 -28.89
CA PRO A 187 -5.40 3.43 -29.31
C PRO A 187 -4.88 2.10 -28.74
N HIS A 188 -3.68 2.08 -28.16
CA HIS A 188 -3.02 0.89 -27.63
C HIS A 188 -2.94 0.86 -26.09
N GLY A 189 -3.57 1.82 -25.41
CA GLY A 189 -3.49 2.00 -23.97
C GLY A 189 -2.87 3.34 -23.58
N TRP A 190 -2.42 3.48 -22.34
CA TRP A 190 -1.90 4.73 -21.78
C TRP A 190 -0.37 4.82 -21.83
N ILE A 191 0.13 6.03 -22.06
CA ILE A 191 1.54 6.41 -21.98
C ILE A 191 1.67 7.73 -21.22
N TRP A 192 2.71 7.88 -20.41
CA TRP A 192 2.88 9.09 -19.60
C TRP A 192 4.33 9.55 -19.51
N ALA A 193 4.50 10.81 -19.13
CA ALA A 193 5.79 11.43 -18.92
C ALA A 193 5.94 12.01 -17.51
N HIS A 194 7.14 11.88 -16.96
CA HIS A 194 7.60 12.56 -15.74
C HIS A 194 8.63 13.60 -16.18
N ALA A 195 8.30 14.88 -16.02
CA ALA A 195 9.15 15.97 -16.49
C ALA A 195 9.47 16.99 -15.38
N TYR A 196 10.73 17.39 -15.29
CA TYR A 196 11.16 18.38 -14.30
C TYR A 196 12.47 19.04 -14.73
N GLN A 197 12.61 20.30 -14.39
CA GLN A 197 13.82 21.05 -14.67
C GLN A 197 14.99 20.59 -13.79
N PHE A 198 16.22 20.57 -14.32
CA PHE A 198 17.40 20.26 -13.52
C PHE A 198 18.55 21.27 -13.70
N GLU A 199 18.47 22.11 -14.72
CA GLU A 199 19.30 23.30 -14.89
C GLU A 199 18.54 24.34 -15.73
N PRO A 200 18.93 25.63 -15.69
CA PRO A 200 18.31 26.66 -16.54
C PRO A 200 18.29 26.26 -18.03
N GLY A 201 17.10 26.15 -18.60
CA GLY A 201 16.92 25.81 -20.02
C GLY A 201 17.04 24.33 -20.39
N ALA A 202 17.12 23.41 -19.42
CA ALA A 202 17.06 21.98 -19.67
C ALA A 202 16.29 21.19 -18.59
N SER A 203 15.50 20.22 -19.05
CA SER A 203 14.64 19.39 -18.20
C SER A 203 14.80 17.90 -18.51
N THR A 204 14.57 17.10 -17.48
CA THR A 204 14.37 15.66 -17.59
C THR A 204 13.00 15.40 -18.20
N PHE A 205 12.90 14.37 -19.03
CA PHE A 205 11.65 13.87 -19.59
C PHE A 205 11.67 12.34 -19.64
N ILE A 206 11.10 11.68 -18.63
CA ILE A 206 11.05 10.21 -18.56
C ILE A 206 9.71 9.76 -19.10
N VAL A 207 9.70 8.95 -20.16
CA VAL A 207 8.49 8.38 -20.74
C VAL A 207 8.33 6.94 -20.25
N GLU A 208 7.12 6.56 -19.87
CA GLU A 208 6.79 5.25 -19.30
C GLU A 208 5.43 4.76 -19.82
N CYS A 209 5.32 3.46 -20.08
CA CYS A 209 4.07 2.78 -20.43
C CYS A 209 4.14 1.26 -20.16
N THR A 210 3.01 0.58 -20.28
CA THR A 210 2.96 -0.89 -20.23
C THR A 210 3.66 -1.50 -21.45
N GLU A 211 4.09 -2.76 -21.36
CA GLU A 211 4.67 -3.46 -22.51
C GLU A 211 3.69 -3.55 -23.69
N ALA A 212 2.38 -3.72 -23.43
CA ALA A 212 1.35 -3.78 -24.46
C ALA A 212 1.25 -2.46 -25.24
N THR A 213 1.21 -1.31 -24.54
CA THR A 213 1.20 0.01 -25.17
C THR A 213 2.50 0.24 -25.93
N TRP A 214 3.65 -0.12 -25.35
CA TRP A 214 4.97 0.05 -25.96
C TRP A 214 5.08 -0.67 -27.31
N ARG A 215 4.67 -1.95 -27.38
CA ARG A 215 4.63 -2.72 -28.64
C ARG A 215 3.56 -2.20 -29.59
N GLY A 216 2.38 -1.85 -29.06
CA GLY A 216 1.28 -1.32 -29.88
C GLY A 216 1.66 -0.04 -30.63
N LEU A 217 2.47 0.82 -30.01
CA LEU A 217 3.02 2.03 -30.64
C LEU A 217 4.26 1.78 -31.52
N GLY A 218 4.76 0.54 -31.59
CA GLY A 218 5.90 0.13 -32.41
C GLY A 218 7.27 0.53 -31.85
N PHE A 219 7.37 0.93 -30.57
CA PHE A 219 8.64 1.37 -29.98
C PHE A 219 9.69 0.25 -29.87
N ASP A 220 9.29 -1.01 -30.00
CA ASP A 220 10.18 -2.16 -30.01
C ASP A 220 10.95 -2.34 -31.32
N GLU A 221 10.46 -1.74 -32.40
CA GLU A 221 11.07 -1.76 -33.73
C GLU A 221 11.77 -0.43 -34.09
N MET A 222 11.52 0.64 -33.32
CA MET A 222 12.07 1.97 -33.56
C MET A 222 13.51 2.11 -33.06
N ASP A 223 14.33 2.83 -33.83
CA ASP A 223 15.57 3.39 -33.31
C ASP A 223 15.30 4.55 -32.34
N THR A 224 16.35 5.04 -31.68
CA THR A 224 16.24 6.12 -30.68
C THR A 224 15.71 7.43 -31.27
N ASP A 225 16.06 7.77 -32.50
CA ASP A 225 15.63 9.04 -33.12
C ASP A 225 14.16 8.96 -33.55
N GLN A 226 13.71 7.80 -34.04
CA GLN A 226 12.31 7.49 -34.29
C GLN A 226 11.50 7.53 -32.99
N THR A 227 12.02 6.91 -31.92
CA THR A 227 11.40 6.95 -30.59
C THR A 227 11.20 8.38 -30.10
N CYS A 228 12.23 9.23 -30.18
CA CYS A 228 12.11 10.64 -29.80
C CYS A 228 11.02 11.37 -30.58
N ARG A 229 10.99 11.24 -31.92
CA ARG A 229 9.97 11.91 -32.76
C ARG A 229 8.55 11.44 -32.46
N THR A 230 8.37 10.14 -32.23
CA THR A 230 7.06 9.58 -31.87
C THR A 230 6.62 10.10 -30.49
N ALA A 231 7.51 10.12 -29.50
CA ALA A 231 7.21 10.69 -28.19
C ALA A 231 6.95 12.21 -28.25
N GLU A 232 7.70 12.97 -29.05
CA GLU A 232 7.45 14.40 -29.29
C GLU A 232 6.05 14.66 -29.82
N ALA A 233 5.57 13.82 -30.76
CA ALA A 233 4.22 13.94 -31.30
C ALA A 233 3.14 13.62 -30.26
N LEU A 234 3.35 12.59 -29.42
CA LEU A 234 2.42 12.21 -28.36
C LEU A 234 2.32 13.26 -27.25
N PHE A 235 3.43 13.92 -26.92
CA PHE A 235 3.52 14.91 -25.84
C PHE A 235 3.61 16.36 -26.34
N ALA A 236 3.20 16.63 -27.58
CA ALA A 236 3.36 17.93 -28.23
C ALA A 236 2.76 19.09 -27.43
N ASP A 237 1.63 18.87 -26.76
CA ASP A 237 0.91 19.86 -25.96
C ASP A 237 1.74 20.40 -24.79
N TRP A 238 2.68 19.63 -24.27
CA TRP A 238 3.52 20.01 -23.13
C TRP A 238 4.96 20.36 -23.52
N LEU A 239 5.42 19.90 -24.67
CA LEU A 239 6.78 20.17 -25.13
C LEU A 239 6.93 21.53 -25.82
N GLY A 240 5.84 22.19 -26.21
CA GLY A 240 5.91 23.53 -26.81
C GLY A 240 6.76 23.61 -28.09
N GLY A 241 6.94 22.49 -28.81
CA GLY A 241 7.79 22.38 -29.99
C GLY A 241 9.28 22.14 -29.70
N HIS A 242 9.68 21.95 -28.44
CA HIS A 242 11.04 21.58 -28.07
C HIS A 242 11.30 20.08 -28.32
N ALA A 243 12.48 19.76 -28.86
CA ALA A 243 12.87 18.39 -29.16
C ALA A 243 13.23 17.57 -27.91
N LEU A 244 13.06 16.25 -28.02
CA LEU A 244 13.53 15.25 -27.06
C LEU A 244 14.93 14.77 -27.42
N MET A 245 15.79 14.67 -26.41
CA MET A 245 17.20 14.35 -26.53
C MET A 245 17.52 13.06 -25.78
N SER A 246 18.31 12.18 -26.39
CA SER A 246 18.85 10.98 -25.75
C SER A 246 20.37 11.10 -25.59
N ASN A 247 20.87 10.78 -24.40
CA ASN A 247 22.30 10.60 -24.11
C ASN A 247 22.77 9.14 -24.29
N ALA A 248 21.85 8.24 -24.64
CA ALA A 248 22.10 6.80 -24.81
C ALA A 248 22.45 6.40 -26.26
N ARG A 249 22.86 7.36 -27.12
CA ARG A 249 23.14 7.13 -28.55
C ARG A 249 24.21 6.06 -28.84
N HIS A 250 25.00 5.68 -27.83
CA HIS A 250 26.05 4.67 -27.92
C HIS A 250 25.59 3.25 -27.56
N LEU A 251 24.38 3.06 -27.02
CA LEU A 251 23.82 1.75 -26.73
C LEU A 251 23.42 1.04 -28.04
N ARG A 252 23.87 -0.21 -28.23
CA ARG A 252 23.38 -1.08 -29.30
C ARG A 252 22.07 -1.73 -28.85
N GLY A 253 20.93 -1.34 -29.42
CA GLY A 253 19.61 -1.89 -29.10
C GLY A 253 18.56 -0.82 -28.75
N SER A 254 17.41 -1.23 -28.23
CA SER A 254 16.37 -0.30 -27.76
C SER A 254 16.85 0.46 -26.52
N ALA A 255 16.62 1.78 -26.50
CA ALA A 255 16.89 2.61 -25.32
C ALA A 255 15.83 2.45 -24.22
N TRP A 256 14.75 1.70 -24.49
CA TRP A 256 13.71 1.37 -23.52
C TRP A 256 14.17 0.26 -22.58
N LEU A 257 13.90 0.45 -21.29
CA LEU A 257 14.28 -0.45 -20.22
C LEU A 257 13.06 -0.88 -19.42
N ASN A 258 13.16 -2.04 -18.79
CA ASN A 258 12.36 -2.37 -17.62
C ASN A 258 13.18 -2.05 -16.38
N PHE A 259 12.56 -1.62 -15.28
CA PHE A 259 13.29 -1.33 -14.06
C PHE A 259 13.59 -2.63 -13.29
N PRO A 260 14.86 -3.02 -13.08
CA PRO A 260 15.19 -4.14 -12.20
C PRO A 260 15.26 -3.69 -10.75
N ARG A 261 14.32 -4.17 -9.93
CA ARG A 261 14.38 -4.05 -8.48
C ARG A 261 15.39 -5.05 -7.95
N VAL A 262 16.50 -4.57 -7.41
CA VAL A 262 17.54 -5.39 -6.76
C VAL A 262 17.41 -5.28 -5.24
N ALA A 263 17.52 -6.42 -4.56
CA ALA A 263 17.71 -6.53 -3.12
C ALA A 263 18.74 -7.62 -2.80
N CYS A 264 19.77 -7.31 -2.03
CA CYS A 264 20.74 -8.29 -1.55
C CYS A 264 20.47 -8.62 -0.08
N ALA A 265 20.41 -9.93 0.24
CA ALA A 265 20.25 -10.41 1.60
C ALA A 265 21.50 -10.22 2.46
N ASN A 266 22.69 -10.13 1.87
CA ASN A 266 23.95 -9.76 2.52
C ASN A 266 24.66 -8.69 1.69
N TRP A 267 25.28 -7.69 2.32
CA TRP A 267 25.98 -6.61 1.60
C TRP A 267 27.50 -6.71 1.68
N ARG A 268 28.02 -7.82 2.20
CA ARG A 268 29.45 -8.01 2.43
C ARG A 268 29.89 -9.43 2.13
N ASP A 269 31.13 -9.54 1.70
CA ASP A 269 31.85 -10.80 1.56
C ASP A 269 33.36 -10.57 1.80
N GLY A 270 33.86 -11.05 2.93
CA GLY A 270 35.25 -10.82 3.34
C GLY A 270 35.60 -9.33 3.36
N LYS A 271 36.50 -8.90 2.48
CA LYS A 271 36.91 -7.50 2.32
C LYS A 271 36.02 -6.68 1.36
N VAL A 272 35.06 -7.31 0.69
CA VAL A 272 34.17 -6.66 -0.28
C VAL A 272 32.88 -6.19 0.40
N VAL A 273 32.46 -4.97 0.11
CA VAL A 273 31.19 -4.38 0.59
C VAL A 273 30.42 -3.77 -0.58
N LEU A 274 29.12 -4.05 -0.68
CA LEU A 274 28.23 -3.45 -1.68
C LEU A 274 27.69 -2.09 -1.19
N LEU A 275 27.51 -1.15 -2.11
CA LEU A 275 27.03 0.20 -1.82
C LEU A 275 25.98 0.69 -2.84
N GLY A 276 24.89 1.28 -2.34
CA GLY A 276 23.84 1.89 -3.16
C GLY A 276 23.18 0.88 -4.11
N ASP A 277 22.96 1.26 -5.37
CA ASP A 277 22.29 0.42 -6.39
C ASP A 277 23.01 -0.92 -6.68
N ALA A 278 24.26 -1.08 -6.24
CA ALA A 278 24.94 -2.38 -6.28
C ALA A 278 24.32 -3.36 -5.27
N ALA A 279 23.89 -2.89 -4.09
CA ALA A 279 23.26 -3.68 -3.03
C ALA A 279 21.73 -3.70 -3.14
N HIS A 280 21.14 -2.54 -3.44
CA HIS A 280 19.69 -2.36 -3.43
C HIS A 280 19.25 -1.16 -4.29
N THR A 281 18.15 -1.31 -5.01
CA THR A 281 17.61 -0.23 -5.87
C THR A 281 16.27 0.26 -5.34
N ALA A 282 15.92 1.52 -5.66
CA ALA A 282 14.58 2.06 -5.49
C ALA A 282 14.07 2.67 -6.80
N HIS A 283 12.81 2.40 -7.15
CA HIS A 283 12.22 2.90 -8.40
C HIS A 283 12.27 4.43 -8.50
N PHE A 284 12.59 4.95 -9.69
CA PHE A 284 12.77 6.39 -9.92
C PHE A 284 11.52 7.22 -9.62
N SER A 285 10.33 6.60 -9.64
CA SER A 285 9.04 7.25 -9.35
C SER A 285 8.93 7.93 -7.98
N ILE A 286 9.85 7.67 -7.04
CA ILE A 286 9.92 8.35 -5.73
C ILE A 286 11.22 9.14 -5.53
N GLY A 287 12.05 9.29 -6.56
CA GLY A 287 13.25 10.16 -6.55
C GLY A 287 14.27 9.86 -5.43
N SER A 288 14.48 8.59 -5.06
CA SER A 288 15.24 8.25 -3.84
C SER A 288 16.58 7.52 -4.03
N GLY A 289 16.97 7.19 -5.28
CA GLY A 289 18.19 6.41 -5.55
C GLY A 289 19.49 7.12 -5.11
N THR A 290 19.71 8.36 -5.54
CA THR A 290 20.91 9.13 -5.15
C THR A 290 20.94 9.46 -3.67
N LYS A 291 19.77 9.71 -3.06
CA LYS A 291 19.65 9.90 -1.61
C LYS A 291 20.17 8.67 -0.86
N LEU A 292 19.68 7.48 -1.22
CA LEU A 292 20.11 6.22 -0.60
C LEU A 292 21.63 6.05 -0.72
N ALA A 293 22.16 6.20 -1.93
CA ALA A 293 23.59 6.05 -2.18
C ALA A 293 24.46 7.01 -1.35
N PHE A 294 24.04 8.26 -1.14
CA PHE A 294 24.75 9.20 -0.26
C PHE A 294 24.65 8.84 1.21
N GLU A 295 23.46 8.45 1.70
CA GLU A 295 23.30 8.04 3.09
C GLU A 295 24.07 6.76 3.41
N ASP A 296 24.09 5.80 2.50
CA ASP A 296 24.89 4.57 2.62
C ASP A 296 26.38 4.94 2.66
N ALA A 297 26.83 5.84 1.78
CA ALA A 297 28.22 6.28 1.73
C ALA A 297 28.67 6.98 3.03
N ILE A 298 27.83 7.84 3.61
CA ILE A 298 28.11 8.50 4.89
C ILE A 298 28.26 7.47 6.00
N ARG A 299 27.30 6.53 6.11
CA ARG A 299 27.30 5.53 7.19
C ARG A 299 28.38 4.47 7.04
N LEU A 300 28.70 4.09 5.80
CA LEU A 300 29.82 3.19 5.56
C LEU A 300 31.15 3.86 5.91
N ALA A 301 31.31 5.16 5.62
CA ALA A 301 32.49 5.92 6.05
C ALA A 301 32.60 5.96 7.59
N ASP A 302 31.50 6.23 8.31
CA ASP A 302 31.47 6.19 9.78
C ASP A 302 31.94 4.83 10.32
N ALA A 303 31.46 3.74 9.74
CA ALA A 303 31.84 2.39 10.15
C ALA A 303 33.32 2.10 9.86
N LEU A 304 33.82 2.44 8.67
CA LEU A 304 35.19 2.13 8.24
C LEU A 304 36.26 2.94 8.97
N THR A 305 35.97 4.18 9.39
CA THR A 305 36.91 5.01 10.17
C THR A 305 36.68 4.97 11.68
N GLY A 306 35.59 4.33 12.12
CA GLY A 306 35.20 4.21 13.52
C GLY A 306 35.63 2.88 14.13
N ASP A 307 34.64 2.08 14.56
CA ASP A 307 34.85 0.77 15.19
C ASP A 307 35.03 -0.39 14.19
N GLY A 308 34.89 -0.13 12.90
CA GLY A 308 34.95 -1.15 11.85
C GLY A 308 33.75 -2.10 11.88
N ASP A 309 32.65 -1.73 12.54
CA ASP A 309 31.46 -2.59 12.66
C ASP A 309 30.57 -2.49 11.42
N LEU A 310 30.93 -3.27 10.40
CA LEU A 310 30.16 -3.38 9.15
C LEU A 310 28.81 -4.08 9.35
N GLU A 311 28.65 -4.90 10.39
CA GLU A 311 27.37 -5.53 10.72
C GLU A 311 26.37 -4.50 11.23
N ARG A 312 26.82 -3.56 12.08
CA ARG A 312 25.99 -2.44 12.51
C ARG A 312 25.58 -1.55 11.34
N TYR A 313 26.51 -1.21 10.44
CA TYR A 313 26.21 -0.46 9.23
C TYR A 313 25.09 -1.13 8.42
N GLU A 314 25.23 -2.43 8.15
CA GLU A 314 24.27 -3.19 7.35
C GLU A 314 22.89 -3.27 8.05
N ALA A 315 22.86 -3.52 9.36
CA ALA A 315 21.63 -3.59 10.14
C ALA A 315 20.86 -2.26 10.16
N GLU A 316 21.57 -1.15 10.41
CA GLU A 316 20.98 0.19 10.44
C GLU A 316 20.44 0.62 9.07
N ARG A 317 21.24 0.45 8.02
CA ARG A 317 20.86 0.87 6.65
C ARG A 317 19.76 0.01 6.08
N ARG A 318 19.75 -1.30 6.34
CA ARG A 318 18.69 -2.20 5.87
C ARG A 318 17.29 -1.73 6.28
N ILE A 319 17.12 -1.24 7.51
CA ILE A 319 15.82 -0.74 7.99
C ILE A 319 15.34 0.45 7.15
N GLU A 320 16.21 1.41 6.88
CA GLU A 320 15.88 2.60 6.09
C GLU A 320 15.65 2.28 4.61
N VAL A 321 16.45 1.37 4.05
CA VAL A 321 16.29 0.86 2.68
C VAL A 321 14.94 0.15 2.53
N LEU A 322 14.57 -0.73 3.46
CA LEU A 322 13.28 -1.43 3.42
C LEU A 322 12.09 -0.47 3.44
N LYS A 323 12.15 0.61 4.24
CA LYS A 323 11.11 1.65 4.25
C LYS A 323 10.97 2.32 2.88
N LEU A 324 12.09 2.69 2.26
CA LEU A 324 12.09 3.37 0.96
C LEU A 324 11.72 2.43 -0.19
N GLN A 325 12.18 1.17 -0.17
CA GLN A 325 11.79 0.15 -1.15
C GLN A 325 10.30 -0.18 -1.06
N SER A 326 9.72 -0.22 0.15
CA SER A 326 8.27 -0.37 0.34
C SER A 326 7.49 0.77 -0.30
N ALA A 327 7.90 2.03 -0.07
CA ALA A 327 7.29 3.19 -0.71
C ALA A 327 7.48 3.21 -2.24
N ALA A 328 8.65 2.80 -2.72
CA ALA A 328 8.95 2.68 -4.14
C ALA A 328 8.06 1.62 -4.79
N ARG A 329 7.92 0.45 -4.17
CA ARG A 329 7.04 -0.63 -4.64
C ARG A 329 5.61 -0.16 -4.78
N ASN A 330 5.04 0.47 -3.75
CA ASN A 330 3.67 1.00 -3.80
C ASN A 330 3.48 2.00 -4.96
N SER A 331 4.48 2.85 -5.20
CA SER A 331 4.47 3.82 -6.30
C SER A 331 4.60 3.15 -7.67
N THR A 332 5.49 2.17 -7.82
CA THR A 332 5.66 1.39 -9.05
C THR A 332 4.40 0.62 -9.39
N GLU A 333 3.83 -0.11 -8.43
CA GLU A 333 2.60 -0.88 -8.63
C GLU A 333 1.43 0.01 -9.05
N TRP A 334 1.35 1.25 -8.53
CA TRP A 334 0.34 2.21 -8.96
C TRP A 334 0.48 2.55 -10.46
N PHE A 335 1.71 2.79 -10.94
CA PHE A 335 1.98 3.09 -12.35
C PHE A 335 1.82 1.88 -13.28
N GLU A 336 2.20 0.68 -12.83
CA GLU A 336 1.99 -0.56 -13.59
C GLU A 336 0.51 -0.92 -13.72
N ASN A 337 -0.32 -0.44 -12.79
CA ASN A 337 -1.77 -0.62 -12.81
C ASN A 337 -2.51 0.70 -13.09
N LEU A 338 -1.92 1.61 -13.86
CA LEU A 338 -2.48 2.94 -14.13
C LEU A 338 -3.94 2.88 -14.61
N GLU A 339 -4.26 1.93 -15.49
CA GLU A 339 -5.61 1.75 -16.07
C GLU A 339 -6.71 1.57 -15.03
N ARG A 340 -6.36 1.11 -13.81
CA ARG A 340 -7.26 1.06 -12.67
C ARG A 340 -7.81 2.44 -12.29
N TYR A 341 -7.03 3.50 -12.51
CA TYR A 341 -7.32 4.84 -11.98
C TYR A 341 -7.73 5.85 -13.04
N VAL A 342 -7.52 5.57 -14.33
CA VAL A 342 -7.81 6.54 -15.41
C VAL A 342 -9.30 6.90 -15.49
N GLY A 343 -10.21 6.08 -14.94
CA GLY A 343 -11.63 6.40 -14.83
C GLY A 343 -12.00 7.36 -13.69
N LEU A 344 -11.07 7.69 -12.78
CA LEU A 344 -11.32 8.60 -11.67
C LEU A 344 -11.46 10.06 -12.15
N ALA A 345 -12.19 10.88 -11.38
CA ALA A 345 -12.24 12.31 -11.62
C ALA A 345 -10.83 12.93 -11.54
N PRO A 346 -10.46 13.93 -12.37
CA PRO A 346 -9.08 14.45 -12.42
C PRO A 346 -8.49 14.86 -11.06
N ILE A 347 -9.28 15.52 -10.20
CA ILE A 347 -8.84 15.90 -8.84
C ILE A 347 -8.58 14.68 -7.94
N GLN A 348 -9.38 13.62 -8.08
CA GLN A 348 -9.20 12.36 -7.35
C GLN A 348 -8.00 11.58 -7.86
N PHE A 349 -7.82 11.55 -9.19
CA PHE A 349 -6.66 10.95 -9.83
C PHE A 349 -5.37 11.62 -9.36
N ALA A 350 -5.32 12.96 -9.36
CA ALA A 350 -4.19 13.72 -8.85
C ALA A 350 -3.93 13.42 -7.36
N TYR A 351 -4.97 13.38 -6.52
CA TYR A 351 -4.82 13.00 -5.12
C TYR A 351 -4.27 11.56 -4.96
N SER A 352 -4.80 10.60 -5.73
CA SER A 352 -4.34 9.20 -5.71
C SER A 352 -2.88 9.09 -6.12
N LEU A 353 -2.48 9.78 -7.18
CA LEU A 353 -1.10 9.90 -7.64
C LEU A 353 -0.21 10.47 -6.53
N LEU A 354 -0.56 11.61 -5.94
CA LEU A 354 0.26 12.28 -4.92
C LEU A 354 0.47 11.41 -3.67
N THR A 355 -0.54 10.60 -3.30
CA THR A 355 -0.53 9.74 -2.10
C THR A 355 -0.13 8.28 -2.37
N ARG A 356 0.18 7.90 -3.61
CA ARG A 356 0.47 6.51 -4.02
C ARG A 356 1.59 5.84 -3.23
N SER A 357 2.65 6.61 -2.91
CA SER A 357 3.81 6.09 -2.18
C SER A 357 3.56 5.86 -0.70
N GLN A 358 2.43 6.35 -0.17
CA GLN A 358 2.07 6.40 1.26
C GLN A 358 3.03 7.23 2.14
N ARG A 359 4.02 7.91 1.55
CA ARG A 359 4.89 8.87 2.27
C ARG A 359 4.23 10.23 2.42
N VAL A 360 3.37 10.58 1.47
CA VAL A 360 2.53 11.77 1.52
C VAL A 360 1.14 11.31 1.95
N SER A 361 0.75 11.80 3.12
CA SER A 361 -0.47 11.47 3.86
C SER A 361 -1.54 12.55 3.61
N HIS A 362 -2.79 12.33 4.01
CA HIS A 362 -3.87 13.32 3.85
C HIS A 362 -3.54 14.63 4.60
N GLU A 363 -3.20 14.57 5.88
CA GLU A 363 -2.84 15.76 6.66
C GLU A 363 -1.45 16.30 6.29
N ASN A 364 -0.54 15.46 5.78
CA ASN A 364 0.70 15.96 5.19
C ASN A 364 0.42 16.84 3.96
N LEU A 365 -0.54 16.48 3.11
CA LEU A 365 -0.98 17.36 2.01
C LEU A 365 -1.57 18.66 2.53
N ARG A 366 -2.23 18.68 3.70
CA ARG A 366 -2.73 19.94 4.29
C ARG A 366 -1.59 20.89 4.63
N LEU A 367 -0.51 20.34 5.18
CA LEU A 367 0.69 21.11 5.54
C LEU A 367 1.42 21.64 4.30
N ARG A 368 1.38 20.90 3.20
CA ARG A 368 1.99 21.28 1.92
C ARG A 368 1.13 22.29 1.16
N ASP A 369 -0.11 21.93 0.90
CA ASP A 369 -1.07 22.71 0.13
C ASP A 369 -2.48 22.56 0.69
N ASN A 370 -2.79 23.39 1.70
CA ASN A 370 -4.11 23.42 2.31
C ASN A 370 -5.22 23.77 1.31
N ALA A 371 -4.94 24.58 0.29
CA ALA A 371 -5.93 24.99 -0.70
C ALA A 371 -6.32 23.82 -1.61
N PHE A 372 -5.32 23.07 -2.11
CA PHE A 372 -5.54 21.83 -2.86
C PHE A 372 -6.34 20.82 -2.04
N LEU A 373 -5.91 20.53 -0.80
CA LEU A 373 -6.59 19.54 0.02
C LEU A 373 -8.02 19.93 0.35
N THR A 374 -8.26 21.20 0.72
CA THR A 374 -9.65 21.70 0.92
C THR A 374 -10.48 21.56 -0.36
N GLY A 375 -9.87 21.73 -1.53
CA GLY A 375 -10.50 21.46 -2.83
C GLY A 375 -10.90 19.98 -3.01
N VAL A 376 -10.01 19.05 -2.65
CA VAL A 376 -10.29 17.60 -2.66
C VAL A 376 -11.44 17.25 -1.70
N GLU A 377 -11.40 17.76 -0.46
CA GLU A 377 -12.44 17.51 0.55
C GLU A 377 -13.80 18.05 0.11
N LYS A 378 -13.82 19.25 -0.49
CA LYS A 378 -15.02 19.84 -1.05
C LYS A 378 -15.58 19.00 -2.19
N TRP A 379 -14.74 18.61 -3.16
CA TRP A 379 -15.14 17.75 -4.26
C TRP A 379 -15.71 16.41 -3.76
N PHE A 380 -15.03 15.77 -2.80
CA PHE A 380 -15.46 14.49 -2.24
C PHE A 380 -16.81 14.62 -1.52
N ALA A 381 -17.00 15.67 -0.72
CA ALA A 381 -18.24 15.95 -0.02
C ALA A 381 -19.41 16.19 -0.99
N GLU A 382 -19.19 16.97 -2.06
CA GLU A 382 -20.19 17.23 -3.11
C GLU A 382 -20.55 15.94 -3.86
N ALA A 383 -19.55 15.12 -4.23
CA ALA A 383 -19.77 13.82 -4.88
C ALA A 383 -20.53 12.84 -3.97
N ALA A 384 -20.34 12.95 -2.65
CA ALA A 384 -21.07 12.19 -1.64
C ALA A 384 -22.50 12.73 -1.36
N GLY A 385 -22.91 13.84 -1.98
CA GLY A 385 -24.22 14.45 -1.78
C GLY A 385 -24.35 15.28 -0.49
N ALA A 386 -23.23 15.67 0.12
CA ALA A 386 -23.26 16.59 1.26
C ALA A 386 -23.65 18.02 0.80
N PRO A 387 -24.34 18.80 1.64
CA PRO A 387 -24.68 20.18 1.29
C PRO A 387 -23.41 21.04 1.18
N PRO A 388 -23.40 22.07 0.31
CA PRO A 388 -22.28 23.00 0.21
C PRO A 388 -21.96 23.63 1.58
N SER A 389 -20.69 23.54 1.99
CA SER A 389 -20.20 24.07 3.27
C SER A 389 -18.92 24.86 3.06
N LYS A 390 -18.71 25.89 3.90
CA LYS A 390 -17.42 26.60 3.97
C LYS A 390 -16.30 25.76 4.58
N ALA A 391 -16.67 24.76 5.38
CA ALA A 391 -15.79 23.74 5.93
C ALA A 391 -16.30 22.38 5.47
N PRO A 392 -15.78 21.83 4.34
CA PRO A 392 -16.22 20.52 3.88
C PRO A 392 -15.89 19.45 4.93
N PRO A 393 -16.71 18.39 5.07
CA PRO A 393 -16.35 17.26 5.91
C PRO A 393 -15.07 16.60 5.37
N PRO A 394 -14.14 16.19 6.25
CA PRO A 394 -13.10 15.25 5.86
C PRO A 394 -13.73 14.00 5.22
N PRO A 395 -13.06 13.30 4.29
CA PRO A 395 -13.65 12.17 3.56
C PRO A 395 -14.28 11.11 4.47
N MET A 396 -13.67 10.84 5.62
CA MET A 396 -14.20 9.90 6.61
C MET A 396 -15.57 10.28 7.18
N PHE A 397 -15.92 11.57 7.19
CA PHE A 397 -17.18 12.11 7.72
C PHE A 397 -18.17 12.54 6.62
N ALA A 398 -17.84 12.33 5.34
CA ALA A 398 -18.81 12.48 4.27
C ALA A 398 -19.82 11.31 4.32
N PRO A 399 -21.10 11.53 3.96
CA PRO A 399 -22.09 10.47 3.95
C PRO A 399 -21.82 9.44 2.85
N LEU A 400 -22.50 8.30 2.94
CA LEU A 400 -22.58 7.30 1.87
C LEU A 400 -24.01 6.77 1.81
N ARG A 401 -24.58 6.69 0.61
CA ARG A 401 -25.90 6.09 0.38
C ARG A 401 -25.74 4.75 -0.32
N LEU A 402 -26.31 3.71 0.26
CA LEU A 402 -26.43 2.36 -0.31
C LEU A 402 -27.90 1.98 -0.32
N ARG A 403 -28.50 1.88 -1.51
CA ARG A 403 -29.95 1.72 -1.68
C ARG A 403 -30.75 2.78 -0.87
N GLY A 404 -31.62 2.34 0.03
CA GLY A 404 -32.39 3.18 0.96
C GLY A 404 -31.60 3.60 2.21
N LEU A 405 -30.48 2.95 2.52
CA LEU A 405 -29.65 3.26 3.68
C LEU A 405 -28.74 4.46 3.41
N THR A 406 -28.75 5.45 4.30
CA THR A 406 -27.74 6.52 4.33
C THR A 406 -26.92 6.41 5.60
N LEU A 407 -25.63 6.19 5.42
CA LEU A 407 -24.63 6.23 6.49
C LEU A 407 -24.20 7.69 6.70
N PRO A 408 -24.16 8.17 7.97
CA PRO A 408 -23.80 9.55 8.26
C PRO A 408 -22.30 9.83 8.11
N ASN A 409 -21.47 8.79 8.07
CA ASN A 409 -20.04 8.84 7.83
C ASN A 409 -19.53 7.48 7.33
N ARG A 410 -18.25 7.40 6.95
CA ARG A 410 -17.63 6.23 6.31
C ARG A 410 -16.76 5.39 7.25
N VAL A 411 -16.87 5.62 8.56
CA VAL A 411 -16.17 4.85 9.59
C VAL A 411 -17.04 3.71 10.07
N VAL A 412 -16.52 2.50 9.97
CA VAL A 412 -17.24 1.26 10.31
C VAL A 412 -16.55 0.55 11.47
N VAL A 413 -17.34 0.05 12.42
CA VAL A 413 -16.87 -0.93 13.40
C VAL A 413 -16.90 -2.30 12.73
N SER A 414 -15.73 -2.91 12.52
CA SER A 414 -15.62 -4.25 11.92
C SER A 414 -16.31 -5.30 12.80
N PRO A 415 -16.86 -6.39 12.22
CA PRO A 415 -17.34 -7.52 13.00
C PRO A 415 -16.16 -8.17 13.75
N MET A 416 -16.36 -8.44 15.05
CA MET A 416 -15.35 -8.99 15.97
C MET A 416 -16.01 -9.93 16.97
N CYS A 417 -15.73 -11.23 16.89
CA CYS A 417 -16.25 -12.23 17.83
C CYS A 417 -15.91 -11.89 19.27
N MET A 418 -16.94 -11.81 20.12
CA MET A 418 -16.80 -11.53 21.55
C MET A 418 -16.90 -12.80 22.39
N TYR A 419 -17.35 -13.90 21.79
CA TYR A 419 -17.48 -15.22 22.43
C TYR A 419 -18.18 -15.17 23.80
N SER A 420 -19.17 -14.28 23.91
CA SER A 420 -19.86 -13.90 25.15
C SER A 420 -21.35 -14.22 25.14
N ALA A 421 -21.84 -14.91 24.11
CA ALA A 421 -23.21 -15.40 24.06
C ALA A 421 -23.37 -16.69 24.87
N GLU A 422 -24.60 -16.92 25.33
CA GLU A 422 -24.98 -18.16 25.99
C GLU A 422 -25.87 -18.96 25.03
N ASP A 423 -25.31 -20.05 24.51
CA ASP A 423 -25.93 -20.88 23.48
C ASP A 423 -26.46 -20.05 22.29
N GLY A 424 -25.71 -19.05 21.82
CA GLY A 424 -26.12 -18.15 20.74
C GLY A 424 -26.97 -16.94 21.19
N THR A 425 -27.49 -16.92 22.41
CA THR A 425 -28.27 -15.79 22.92
C THR A 425 -27.34 -14.66 23.38
N VAL A 426 -27.48 -13.48 22.76
CA VAL A 426 -26.74 -12.29 23.16
C VAL A 426 -27.30 -11.65 24.42
N GLY A 427 -26.41 -11.25 25.33
CA GLY A 427 -26.76 -10.59 26.59
C GLY A 427 -26.26 -9.15 26.74
N ASP A 428 -26.23 -8.68 27.98
CA ASP A 428 -25.86 -7.30 28.33
C ASP A 428 -24.44 -6.91 27.92
N PHE A 429 -23.52 -7.88 27.83
CA PHE A 429 -22.18 -7.63 27.28
C PHE A 429 -22.27 -7.03 25.87
N HIS A 430 -23.05 -7.64 24.97
CA HIS A 430 -23.20 -7.19 23.59
C HIS A 430 -23.95 -5.85 23.52
N LEU A 431 -24.97 -5.65 24.37
CA LEU A 431 -25.67 -4.37 24.46
C LEU A 431 -24.72 -3.23 24.82
N VAL A 432 -23.89 -3.40 25.86
CA VAL A 432 -22.91 -2.38 26.28
C VAL A 432 -21.80 -2.25 25.23
N HIS A 433 -21.32 -3.36 24.69
CA HIS A 433 -20.27 -3.37 23.68
C HIS A 433 -20.67 -2.59 22.43
N LEU A 434 -21.78 -2.97 21.77
CA LEU A 434 -22.24 -2.36 20.53
C LEU A 434 -22.82 -0.96 20.79
N GLY A 435 -23.57 -0.80 21.88
CA GLY A 435 -24.11 0.49 22.30
C GLY A 435 -23.03 1.54 22.54
N GLY A 436 -21.89 1.15 23.14
CA GLY A 436 -20.75 2.04 23.34
C GLY A 436 -20.17 2.58 22.03
N ARG A 437 -20.08 1.76 20.98
CA ARG A 437 -19.57 2.20 19.68
C ARG A 437 -20.58 3.03 18.89
N ALA A 438 -21.88 2.74 19.06
CA ALA A 438 -22.94 3.58 18.52
C ALA A 438 -22.89 4.99 19.12
N LEU A 439 -22.74 5.10 20.44
CA LEU A 439 -22.50 6.38 21.13
C LEU A 439 -21.20 7.07 20.69
N GLY A 440 -20.19 6.27 20.32
CA GLY A 440 -18.87 6.70 19.86
C GLY A 440 -18.81 7.27 18.45
N GLY A 441 -19.93 7.32 17.72
CA GLY A 441 -20.07 8.11 16.49
C GLY A 441 -19.69 7.39 15.19
N ALA A 442 -19.47 6.08 15.20
CA ALA A 442 -19.28 5.31 13.96
C ALA A 442 -20.55 5.35 13.09
N GLY A 443 -20.37 5.40 11.77
CA GLY A 443 -21.47 5.49 10.81
C GLY A 443 -22.21 4.17 10.63
N LEU A 444 -21.51 3.05 10.82
CA LEU A 444 -22.06 1.71 10.80
C LEU A 444 -21.36 0.84 11.86
N VAL A 445 -22.13 0.08 12.64
CA VAL A 445 -21.63 -0.86 13.63
C VAL A 445 -22.00 -2.27 13.19
N PHE A 446 -21.02 -3.13 12.95
CA PHE A 446 -21.29 -4.55 12.73
C PHE A 446 -21.41 -5.29 14.06
N THR A 447 -22.33 -6.26 14.12
CA THR A 447 -22.27 -7.34 15.11
C THR A 447 -21.01 -8.18 14.91
N GLU A 448 -20.74 -9.10 15.83
CA GLU A 448 -19.85 -10.21 15.51
C GLU A 448 -20.44 -11.15 14.45
N MET A 449 -19.60 -12.07 13.95
CA MET A 449 -20.05 -13.26 13.23
C MET A 449 -21.16 -13.93 14.03
N THR A 450 -22.36 -13.97 13.44
CA THR A 450 -23.57 -14.51 14.06
C THR A 450 -24.00 -15.76 13.30
N ASP A 451 -23.92 -16.89 13.98
CA ASP A 451 -24.05 -18.19 13.34
C ASP A 451 -25.51 -18.54 13.03
N VAL A 452 -25.75 -19.10 11.86
CA VAL A 452 -27.10 -19.43 11.36
C VAL A 452 -27.63 -20.77 11.87
N SER A 453 -26.80 -21.55 12.58
CA SER A 453 -27.17 -22.82 13.18
C SER A 453 -26.30 -23.13 14.41
N ALA A 454 -26.76 -24.02 15.29
CA ALA A 454 -26.02 -24.40 16.49
C ALA A 454 -24.70 -25.14 16.17
N ASP A 455 -24.69 -25.95 15.10
CA ASP A 455 -23.51 -26.64 14.56
C ASP A 455 -22.67 -25.74 13.63
N GLY A 456 -23.14 -24.54 13.33
CA GLY A 456 -22.44 -23.53 12.56
C GLY A 456 -21.48 -22.68 13.37
N ARG A 457 -21.44 -22.80 14.69
CA ARG A 457 -20.63 -21.93 15.56
C ARG A 457 -19.14 -22.21 15.49
N ILE A 458 -18.33 -21.21 15.84
CA ILE A 458 -16.90 -21.40 16.14
C ILE A 458 -16.76 -22.06 17.52
N THR A 459 -17.34 -21.43 18.55
CA THR A 459 -17.27 -21.87 19.95
C THR A 459 -18.66 -21.82 20.60
N HIS A 460 -18.81 -22.39 21.80
CA HIS A 460 -20.05 -22.24 22.58
C HIS A 460 -20.38 -20.79 22.95
N GLY A 461 -19.42 -19.87 22.87
CA GLY A 461 -19.62 -18.45 23.15
C GLY A 461 -20.12 -17.62 21.96
N CYS A 462 -20.20 -18.19 20.75
CA CYS A 462 -20.60 -17.44 19.56
C CYS A 462 -22.07 -17.02 19.59
N ALA A 463 -22.35 -15.82 19.10
CA ALA A 463 -23.71 -15.34 18.91
C ALA A 463 -24.43 -16.12 17.80
N GLY A 464 -25.75 -16.27 17.91
CA GLY A 464 -26.55 -17.05 16.97
C GLY A 464 -27.74 -16.28 16.42
N MET A 465 -28.30 -16.81 15.33
CA MET A 465 -29.57 -16.40 14.73
C MET A 465 -30.34 -17.63 14.20
N TYR A 466 -30.46 -18.67 15.05
CA TYR A 466 -31.12 -19.95 14.73
C TYR A 466 -32.32 -20.29 15.62
N ARG A 467 -32.70 -19.38 16.53
CA ARG A 467 -33.89 -19.51 17.37
C ARG A 467 -34.60 -18.17 17.54
N LEU A 468 -35.88 -18.24 17.91
CA LEU A 468 -36.71 -17.06 18.11
C LEU A 468 -36.17 -16.15 19.23
N GLU A 469 -35.63 -16.74 20.30
CA GLU A 469 -35.06 -16.01 21.42
C GLU A 469 -33.84 -15.16 20.99
N HIS A 470 -33.10 -15.60 19.97
CA HIS A 470 -31.95 -14.87 19.45
C HIS A 470 -32.38 -13.61 18.72
N ARG A 471 -33.43 -13.70 17.88
CA ARG A 471 -34.05 -12.54 17.22
C ARG A 471 -34.46 -11.49 18.25
N ASP A 472 -35.16 -11.91 19.31
CA ASP A 472 -35.66 -10.99 20.34
C ASP A 472 -34.52 -10.33 21.12
N ALA A 473 -33.48 -11.09 21.44
CA ALA A 473 -32.28 -10.56 22.09
C ALA A 473 -31.54 -9.55 21.20
N TRP A 474 -31.38 -9.83 19.91
CA TRP A 474 -30.79 -8.90 18.96
C TRP A 474 -31.63 -7.64 18.76
N LYS A 475 -32.96 -7.77 18.68
CA LYS A 475 -33.87 -6.64 18.55
C LYS A 475 -33.66 -5.58 19.64
N ARG A 476 -33.49 -6.00 20.90
CA ARG A 476 -33.19 -5.08 22.01
C ARG A 476 -31.93 -4.24 21.75
N ILE A 477 -30.90 -4.84 21.17
CA ILE A 477 -29.63 -4.16 20.87
C ILE A 477 -29.78 -3.23 19.67
N VAL A 478 -30.42 -3.70 18.59
CA VAL A 478 -30.72 -2.91 17.40
C VAL A 478 -31.50 -1.65 17.77
N ASP A 479 -32.60 -1.81 18.52
CA ASP A 479 -33.44 -0.70 18.98
C ASP A 479 -32.60 0.32 19.80
N PHE A 480 -31.70 -0.15 20.66
CA PHE A 480 -30.80 0.74 21.41
C PHE A 480 -29.84 1.50 20.50
N VAL A 481 -29.21 0.85 19.52
CA VAL A 481 -28.28 1.48 18.58
C VAL A 481 -28.99 2.54 17.74
N HIS A 482 -30.22 2.26 17.28
CA HIS A 482 -31.04 3.20 16.52
C HIS A 482 -31.43 4.43 17.35
N ILE A 483 -31.74 4.27 18.65
CA ILE A 483 -31.99 5.40 19.56
C ILE A 483 -30.78 6.34 19.64
N GLN A 484 -29.55 5.82 19.54
CA GLN A 484 -28.34 6.64 19.53
C GLN A 484 -28.01 7.27 18.18
N GLY A 485 -28.75 6.93 17.11
CA GLY A 485 -28.61 7.53 15.78
C GLY A 485 -27.57 6.86 14.86
N SER A 486 -26.94 5.76 15.28
CA SER A 486 -26.05 4.97 14.43
C SER A 486 -26.85 3.94 13.61
N ARG A 487 -26.18 3.24 12.70
CA ARG A 487 -26.74 2.13 11.89
C ARG A 487 -26.05 0.84 12.29
N ILE A 488 -26.78 -0.27 12.17
CA ILE A 488 -26.28 -1.58 12.62
C ILE A 488 -26.43 -2.63 11.52
N ALA A 489 -25.34 -3.35 11.29
CA ALA A 489 -25.26 -4.48 10.38
C ALA A 489 -25.09 -5.79 11.14
N ILE A 490 -25.69 -6.87 10.64
CA ILE A 490 -25.43 -8.23 11.13
C ILE A 490 -24.60 -9.01 10.11
N GLN A 491 -23.54 -9.67 10.59
CA GLN A 491 -22.78 -10.61 9.78
C GLN A 491 -23.27 -12.04 10.03
N LEU A 492 -23.93 -12.65 9.05
CA LEU A 492 -24.40 -14.03 9.12
C LEU A 492 -23.35 -14.98 8.57
N ALA A 493 -23.13 -16.09 9.28
CA ALA A 493 -22.04 -17.01 8.96
C ALA A 493 -22.31 -18.46 9.40
N HIS A 494 -21.37 -19.33 8.99
CA HIS A 494 -21.25 -20.71 9.45
C HIS A 494 -19.76 -21.08 9.44
N ALA A 495 -19.22 -21.52 10.57
CA ALA A 495 -17.79 -21.78 10.78
C ALA A 495 -17.24 -22.94 9.95
N GLY A 496 -18.08 -23.91 9.59
CA GLY A 496 -17.70 -25.03 8.74
C GLY A 496 -16.57 -25.83 9.38
N ARG A 497 -15.46 -26.05 8.66
CA ARG A 497 -14.31 -26.82 9.16
C ARG A 497 -13.53 -26.19 10.32
N LYS A 498 -13.83 -24.95 10.70
CA LYS A 498 -13.19 -24.21 11.81
C LYS A 498 -14.08 -24.11 13.06
N GLY A 499 -15.19 -24.85 13.08
CA GLY A 499 -16.13 -24.86 14.19
C GLY A 499 -15.74 -25.82 15.31
N SER A 500 -16.54 -25.85 16.37
CA SER A 500 -16.39 -26.78 17.50
C SER A 500 -15.03 -26.70 18.22
N VAL A 501 -14.54 -25.48 18.45
CA VAL A 501 -13.31 -25.20 19.21
C VAL A 501 -13.58 -24.43 20.50
N GLU A 502 -12.61 -24.47 21.40
CA GLU A 502 -12.58 -23.69 22.63
C GLU A 502 -12.47 -22.19 22.34
N ARG A 503 -12.81 -21.36 23.34
CA ARG A 503 -12.64 -19.90 23.24
C ARG A 503 -11.17 -19.54 23.03
N PRO A 504 -10.84 -18.37 22.45
CA PRO A 504 -9.45 -17.97 22.17
C PRO A 504 -8.68 -17.52 23.44
N TRP A 505 -9.13 -17.96 24.62
CA TRP A 505 -8.48 -17.71 25.89
C TRP A 505 -8.71 -18.91 26.83
N GLY A 506 -7.82 -19.06 27.82
CA GLY A 506 -7.81 -20.20 28.73
C GLY A 506 -6.75 -21.23 28.35
N GLU A 507 -6.70 -22.35 29.08
CA GLU A 507 -5.63 -23.34 28.96
C GLU A 507 -5.64 -24.09 27.62
N ARG A 508 -6.83 -24.23 27.01
CA ARG A 508 -7.04 -24.93 25.74
C ARG A 508 -7.44 -23.97 24.61
N ALA A 509 -6.94 -22.74 24.64
CA ALA A 509 -7.34 -21.71 23.69
C ALA A 509 -7.24 -22.21 22.23
N ASP A 510 -8.32 -22.01 21.47
CA ASP A 510 -8.47 -22.38 20.05
C ASP A 510 -8.31 -23.88 19.73
N GLN A 511 -8.25 -24.77 20.73
CA GLN A 511 -8.18 -26.22 20.52
C GLN A 511 -9.57 -26.82 20.29
N PRO A 512 -9.68 -28.00 19.66
CA PRO A 512 -10.95 -28.72 19.56
C PRO A 512 -11.60 -28.99 20.93
N LEU A 513 -12.93 -28.86 20.97
CA LEU A 513 -13.76 -29.19 22.13
C LEU A 513 -13.63 -30.69 22.45
N ILE A 514 -13.43 -31.01 23.73
CA ILE A 514 -13.45 -32.41 24.22
C ILE A 514 -14.86 -32.85 24.63
N GLN A 515 -15.64 -31.93 25.17
CA GLN A 515 -17.00 -32.16 25.66
C GLN A 515 -17.95 -31.31 24.86
N ASP A 516 -19.13 -31.86 24.56
CA ASP A 516 -20.23 -31.17 23.88
C ASP A 516 -19.88 -30.55 22.50
N GLY A 517 -18.79 -31.04 21.88
CA GLY A 517 -18.44 -30.73 20.50
C GLY A 517 -19.42 -31.35 19.49
N TRP A 518 -19.47 -30.80 18.29
CA TRP A 518 -20.39 -31.22 17.23
C TRP A 518 -19.65 -31.63 15.95
N PRO A 519 -20.26 -32.48 15.09
CA PRO A 519 -19.69 -32.84 13.80
C PRO A 519 -19.56 -31.62 12.88
N LEU A 520 -18.41 -31.49 12.23
CA LEU A 520 -18.17 -30.41 11.26
C LEU A 520 -18.58 -30.82 9.85
N ILE A 521 -18.99 -29.83 9.06
CA ILE A 521 -19.27 -29.97 7.63
C ILE A 521 -18.46 -28.97 6.80
N ALA A 522 -18.05 -29.38 5.61
CA ALA A 522 -17.21 -28.60 4.69
C ALA A 522 -17.36 -29.10 3.24
N PRO A 523 -16.87 -28.35 2.23
CA PRO A 523 -16.85 -28.83 0.85
C PRO A 523 -16.02 -30.10 0.66
N SER A 524 -14.96 -30.32 1.44
CA SER A 524 -14.10 -31.50 1.38
C SER A 524 -13.64 -31.92 2.77
N PRO A 525 -13.24 -33.19 2.99
CA PRO A 525 -12.87 -33.71 4.31
C PRO A 525 -11.43 -33.33 4.71
N ILE A 526 -11.15 -32.02 4.72
CA ILE A 526 -9.82 -31.45 4.99
C ILE A 526 -9.90 -30.63 6.29
N PRO A 527 -9.23 -31.06 7.38
CA PRO A 527 -9.27 -30.33 8.65
C PRO A 527 -8.52 -28.98 8.55
N TRP A 528 -8.68 -28.13 9.57
CA TRP A 528 -7.97 -26.85 9.64
C TRP A 528 -6.47 -27.03 9.93
N THR A 529 -6.14 -27.84 10.95
CA THR A 529 -4.81 -28.39 11.24
C THR A 529 -4.88 -29.91 11.42
N GLU A 530 -3.75 -30.58 11.57
CA GLU A 530 -3.71 -32.04 11.82
C GLU A 530 -4.36 -32.45 13.14
N ASP A 531 -4.41 -31.54 14.13
CA ASP A 531 -5.01 -31.78 15.44
C ASP A 531 -6.54 -31.53 15.46
N ASP A 532 -7.08 -30.89 14.42
CA ASP A 532 -8.50 -30.54 14.33
C ASP A 532 -9.37 -31.71 13.85
N GLN A 533 -10.67 -31.61 14.17
CA GLN A 533 -11.67 -32.54 13.66
C GLN A 533 -11.74 -32.48 12.11
N ALA A 534 -11.58 -33.62 11.45
CA ALA A 534 -11.85 -33.71 10.02
C ALA A 534 -13.35 -33.48 9.74
N PRO A 535 -13.72 -32.49 8.91
CA PRO A 535 -15.12 -32.26 8.58
C PRO A 535 -15.64 -33.37 7.67
N ARG A 536 -16.95 -33.62 7.73
CA ARG A 536 -17.62 -34.43 6.73
C ARG A 536 -17.85 -33.61 5.47
N GLU A 537 -17.58 -34.22 4.31
CA GLU A 537 -17.94 -33.63 3.02
C GLU A 537 -19.46 -33.43 2.92
N MET A 538 -19.87 -32.22 2.55
CA MET A 538 -21.29 -31.85 2.39
C MET A 538 -21.93 -32.58 1.22
N THR A 539 -23.16 -33.04 1.46
CA THR A 539 -24.10 -33.51 0.44
C THR A 539 -24.99 -32.35 -0.03
N ARG A 540 -25.76 -32.55 -1.12
CA ARG A 540 -26.79 -31.59 -1.54
C ARG A 540 -27.81 -31.30 -0.45
N ALA A 541 -28.20 -32.31 0.34
CA ALA A 541 -29.13 -32.13 1.45
C ALA A 541 -28.54 -31.24 2.56
N ASP A 542 -27.23 -31.35 2.83
CA ASP A 542 -26.55 -30.45 3.77
C ASP A 542 -26.51 -29.01 3.23
N MET A 543 -26.23 -28.85 1.93
CA MET A 543 -26.26 -27.54 1.26
C MET A 543 -27.66 -26.91 1.32
N ASP A 544 -28.72 -27.69 1.08
CA ASP A 544 -30.12 -27.22 1.17
C ASP A 544 -30.50 -26.80 2.59
N ARG A 545 -30.07 -27.58 3.60
CA ARG A 545 -30.26 -27.22 5.02
C ARG A 545 -29.58 -25.90 5.34
N VAL A 546 -28.30 -25.76 4.98
CA VAL A 546 -27.53 -24.52 5.22
C VAL A 546 -28.19 -23.33 4.53
N ILE A 547 -28.66 -23.47 3.28
CA ILE A 547 -29.42 -22.41 2.61
C ILE A 547 -30.67 -22.03 3.41
N ALA A 548 -31.44 -23.01 3.88
CA ALA A 548 -32.64 -22.76 4.69
C ALA A 548 -32.30 -22.02 6.00
N ASP A 549 -31.21 -22.40 6.66
CA ASP A 549 -30.72 -21.77 7.88
C ASP A 549 -30.35 -20.29 7.63
N PHE A 550 -29.59 -19.99 6.58
CA PHE A 550 -29.27 -18.61 6.17
C PHE A 550 -30.52 -17.81 5.81
N VAL A 551 -31.48 -18.39 5.09
CA VAL A 551 -32.76 -17.74 4.75
C VAL A 551 -33.54 -17.38 6.00
N GLN A 552 -33.66 -18.32 6.95
CA GLN A 552 -34.40 -18.08 8.19
C GLN A 552 -33.71 -17.04 9.07
N ALA A 553 -32.38 -17.09 9.19
CA ALA A 553 -31.60 -16.10 9.91
C ALA A 553 -31.73 -14.70 9.28
N THR A 554 -31.79 -14.61 7.95
CA THR A 554 -31.99 -13.34 7.22
C THR A 554 -33.38 -12.75 7.49
N ARG A 555 -34.43 -13.58 7.54
CA ARG A 555 -35.78 -13.12 7.92
C ARG A 555 -35.81 -12.57 9.34
N TRP A 556 -35.18 -13.27 10.28
CA TRP A 556 -35.09 -12.80 11.65
C TRP A 556 -34.22 -11.55 11.81
N ALA A 557 -33.17 -11.40 11.02
CA ALA A 557 -32.41 -10.16 10.97
C ALA A 557 -33.29 -8.97 10.54
N ASP A 558 -34.19 -9.16 9.57
CA ASP A 558 -35.09 -8.09 9.13
C ASP A 558 -36.13 -7.78 10.22
N GLU A 559 -36.74 -8.81 10.81
CA GLU A 559 -37.67 -8.66 11.93
C GLU A 559 -37.04 -7.99 13.16
N ALA A 560 -35.76 -8.26 13.43
CA ALA A 560 -34.99 -7.61 14.50
C ALA A 560 -34.64 -6.15 14.18
N GLY A 561 -34.78 -5.72 12.92
CA GLY A 561 -34.63 -4.34 12.49
C GLY A 561 -33.24 -3.96 11.96
N PHE A 562 -32.37 -4.92 11.62
CA PHE A 562 -31.05 -4.60 11.08
C PHE A 562 -31.14 -3.76 9.78
N ASP A 563 -30.17 -2.86 9.60
CA ASP A 563 -30.11 -1.94 8.46
C ASP A 563 -29.41 -2.56 7.24
N LEU A 564 -28.52 -3.54 7.49
CA LEU A 564 -27.71 -4.24 6.50
C LEU A 564 -27.47 -5.68 6.98
N VAL A 565 -27.47 -6.63 6.05
CA VAL A 565 -27.00 -8.00 6.31
C VAL A 565 -25.76 -8.29 5.47
N GLU A 566 -24.75 -8.88 6.11
CA GLU A 566 -23.52 -9.34 5.47
C GLU A 566 -23.46 -10.86 5.44
N LEU A 567 -23.15 -11.42 4.27
CA LEU A 567 -22.81 -12.82 4.13
C LEU A 567 -21.31 -13.03 4.33
N HIS A 568 -20.93 -13.86 5.30
CA HIS A 568 -19.53 -14.15 5.56
C HIS A 568 -18.98 -15.24 4.63
N CYS A 569 -18.23 -14.82 3.59
CA CYS A 569 -17.55 -15.67 2.62
C CYS A 569 -16.00 -15.54 2.72
N ALA A 570 -15.49 -15.36 3.94
CA ALA A 570 -14.07 -15.10 4.19
C ALA A 570 -13.51 -15.97 5.31
N HIS A 571 -12.21 -15.86 5.56
CA HIS A 571 -11.49 -16.41 6.70
C HIS A 571 -11.59 -17.93 6.86
N GLY A 572 -11.74 -18.67 5.76
CA GLY A 572 -11.70 -20.13 5.76
C GLY A 572 -12.89 -20.81 6.42
N TYR A 573 -13.92 -20.04 6.82
CA TYR A 573 -15.21 -20.57 7.26
C TYR A 573 -15.97 -21.20 6.10
N LEU A 574 -17.20 -21.67 6.32
CA LEU A 574 -17.88 -22.56 5.39
C LEU A 574 -17.89 -22.04 3.94
N LEU A 575 -18.44 -20.86 3.68
CA LEU A 575 -18.54 -20.36 2.30
C LEU A 575 -17.18 -19.95 1.72
N SER A 576 -16.27 -19.44 2.55
CA SER A 576 -14.88 -19.21 2.14
C SER A 576 -14.19 -20.50 1.72
N SER A 577 -14.47 -21.61 2.41
CA SER A 577 -13.87 -22.90 2.13
C SER A 577 -14.33 -23.50 0.81
N PHE A 578 -15.52 -23.12 0.31
CA PHE A 578 -15.97 -23.44 -1.05
C PHE A 578 -15.24 -22.59 -2.10
N LEU A 579 -14.99 -21.31 -1.79
CA LEU A 579 -14.33 -20.38 -2.70
C LEU A 579 -12.84 -20.69 -2.88
N THR A 580 -12.11 -21.03 -1.82
CA THR A 580 -10.68 -21.32 -1.94
C THR A 580 -10.42 -22.72 -2.51
N PRO A 581 -9.52 -22.88 -3.50
CA PRO A 581 -9.09 -24.20 -3.95
C PRO A 581 -8.31 -24.98 -2.87
N VAL A 582 -7.76 -24.30 -1.85
CA VAL A 582 -6.96 -24.91 -0.78
C VAL A 582 -7.77 -25.90 0.08
N SER A 583 -9.08 -25.72 0.16
CA SER A 583 -9.96 -26.58 0.97
C SER A 583 -11.14 -27.17 0.22
N ASN A 584 -11.29 -26.87 -1.07
CA ASN A 584 -12.35 -27.41 -1.92
C ASN A 584 -11.74 -28.30 -3.00
N HIS A 585 -11.65 -29.59 -2.68
CA HIS A 585 -11.16 -30.63 -3.59
C HIS A 585 -12.31 -31.44 -4.19
N ARG A 586 -13.54 -30.89 -4.20
CA ARG A 586 -14.68 -31.56 -4.81
C ARG A 586 -14.47 -31.74 -6.30
N THR A 587 -14.97 -32.86 -6.82
CA THR A 587 -14.93 -33.20 -8.25
C THR A 587 -16.28 -33.07 -8.94
N ASP A 588 -17.32 -32.65 -8.21
CA ASP A 588 -18.64 -32.33 -8.73
C ASP A 588 -18.76 -30.86 -9.17
N GLU A 589 -19.98 -30.39 -9.45
CA GLU A 589 -20.25 -29.02 -9.93
C GLU A 589 -19.99 -27.91 -8.89
N TYR A 590 -19.52 -28.25 -7.68
CA TYR A 590 -19.21 -27.31 -6.60
C TYR A 590 -17.70 -27.20 -6.30
N GLY A 591 -16.82 -27.87 -7.06
CA GLY A 591 -15.36 -27.77 -6.94
C GLY A 591 -14.61 -27.65 -8.27
N GLY A 592 -13.30 -27.44 -8.19
CA GLY A 592 -12.43 -27.24 -9.34
C GLY A 592 -12.44 -25.78 -9.86
N PRO A 593 -12.87 -25.52 -11.12
CA PRO A 593 -12.89 -24.17 -11.68
C PRO A 593 -13.65 -23.14 -10.82
N ILE A 594 -13.31 -21.87 -10.98
CA ILE A 594 -13.85 -20.76 -10.16
C ILE A 594 -15.38 -20.69 -10.22
N GLU A 595 -15.98 -20.99 -11.37
CA GLU A 595 -17.43 -20.99 -11.59
C GLU A 595 -18.15 -22.02 -10.72
N ASN A 596 -17.53 -23.19 -10.51
CA ASN A 596 -18.06 -24.25 -9.66
C ASN A 596 -17.88 -23.89 -8.19
N ARG A 597 -16.69 -23.41 -7.80
CA ARG A 597 -16.40 -22.94 -6.43
C ARG A 597 -17.33 -21.81 -5.98
N LEU A 598 -17.73 -20.94 -6.91
CA LEU A 598 -18.69 -19.85 -6.69
C LEU A 598 -20.14 -20.30 -6.54
N ARG A 599 -20.50 -21.49 -7.04
CA ARG A 599 -21.90 -21.92 -7.21
C ARG A 599 -22.67 -21.92 -5.89
N PHE A 600 -22.17 -22.62 -4.88
CA PHE A 600 -22.86 -22.72 -3.58
C PHE A 600 -22.91 -21.38 -2.81
N PRO A 601 -21.80 -20.61 -2.68
CA PRO A 601 -21.87 -19.27 -2.11
C PRO A 601 -22.88 -18.33 -2.80
N LEU A 602 -23.01 -18.39 -4.13
CA LEU A 602 -24.01 -17.62 -4.87
C LEU A 602 -25.44 -18.12 -4.67
N GLU A 603 -25.66 -19.44 -4.53
CA GLU A 603 -26.97 -19.99 -4.17
C GLU A 603 -27.44 -19.46 -2.81
N VAL A 604 -26.58 -19.49 -1.80
CA VAL A 604 -26.87 -18.95 -0.47
C VAL A 604 -27.17 -17.46 -0.55
N PHE A 605 -26.32 -16.69 -1.22
CA PHE A 605 -26.52 -15.24 -1.37
C PHE A 605 -27.85 -14.90 -2.06
N ARG A 606 -28.16 -15.56 -3.18
CA ARG A 606 -29.43 -15.33 -3.91
C ARG A 606 -30.65 -15.69 -3.07
N ALA A 607 -30.58 -16.77 -2.28
CA ALA A 607 -31.65 -17.17 -1.39
C ALA A 607 -31.88 -16.15 -0.27
N MET A 608 -30.81 -15.63 0.34
CA MET A 608 -30.89 -14.53 1.31
C MET A 608 -31.46 -13.24 0.67
N ARG A 609 -30.94 -12.86 -0.51
CA ARG A 609 -31.37 -11.66 -1.24
C ARG A 609 -32.85 -11.70 -1.60
N ALA A 610 -33.41 -12.88 -1.88
CA ALA A 610 -34.84 -13.07 -2.18
C ALA A 610 -35.78 -12.86 -0.98
N VAL A 611 -35.26 -12.88 0.27
CA VAL A 611 -36.07 -12.66 1.48
C VAL A 611 -35.72 -11.36 2.22
N TRP A 612 -34.60 -10.73 1.88
CA TRP A 612 -34.21 -9.42 2.41
C TRP A 612 -34.90 -8.28 1.64
N PRO A 613 -35.36 -7.19 2.29
CA PRO A 613 -36.03 -6.08 1.61
C PRO A 613 -35.18 -5.41 0.52
N ASP A 614 -35.75 -5.18 -0.66
CA ASP A 614 -35.04 -4.64 -1.83
C ASP A 614 -34.43 -3.25 -1.62
N ASP A 615 -34.95 -2.46 -0.69
CA ASP A 615 -34.45 -1.13 -0.34
C ASP A 615 -33.29 -1.17 0.68
N LYS A 616 -33.06 -2.32 1.33
CA LYS A 616 -31.96 -2.51 2.28
C LYS A 616 -30.74 -3.15 1.61
N PRO A 617 -29.52 -2.63 1.90
CA PRO A 617 -28.30 -3.17 1.31
C PRO A 617 -27.94 -4.55 1.85
N MET A 618 -27.23 -5.32 1.03
CA MET A 618 -26.51 -6.54 1.43
C MET A 618 -25.02 -6.40 1.11
N SER A 619 -24.17 -6.90 1.99
CA SER A 619 -22.74 -7.03 1.73
C SER A 619 -22.27 -8.48 1.71
N VAL A 620 -21.08 -8.70 1.16
CA VAL A 620 -20.36 -9.97 1.24
C VAL A 620 -18.95 -9.69 1.72
N ARG A 621 -18.51 -10.39 2.75
CA ARG A 621 -17.11 -10.37 3.18
C ARG A 621 -16.31 -11.45 2.46
N LEU A 622 -15.20 -11.08 1.83
CA LEU A 622 -14.33 -11.98 1.06
C LEU A 622 -12.90 -12.01 1.59
N SER A 623 -12.26 -13.18 1.53
CA SER A 623 -10.80 -13.27 1.57
C SER A 623 -10.29 -13.12 0.14
N ALA A 624 -9.69 -11.98 -0.20
CA ALA A 624 -9.25 -11.66 -1.56
C ALA A 624 -7.94 -12.35 -1.98
N THR A 625 -7.28 -13.05 -1.06
CA THR A 625 -6.15 -13.92 -1.37
C THR A 625 -5.95 -14.92 -0.23
N ASP A 626 -5.39 -16.09 -0.52
CA ASP A 626 -5.02 -17.08 0.50
C ASP A 626 -3.58 -16.93 1.03
N TRP A 627 -2.74 -16.12 0.35
CA TRP A 627 -1.29 -16.00 0.61
C TRP A 627 -0.51 -17.32 0.58
N VAL A 628 -0.94 -18.25 -0.28
CA VAL A 628 -0.20 -19.48 -0.59
C VAL A 628 -0.18 -19.70 -2.09
N ASP A 629 0.81 -20.45 -2.56
CA ASP A 629 0.82 -20.96 -3.93
C ASP A 629 -0.41 -21.86 -4.18
N GLU A 630 -0.94 -21.83 -5.40
CA GLU A 630 -2.17 -22.54 -5.81
C GLU A 630 -3.45 -22.16 -5.03
N GLY A 631 -3.38 -21.15 -4.17
CA GLY A 631 -4.54 -20.56 -3.50
C GLY A 631 -5.32 -19.57 -4.37
N LEU A 632 -6.40 -19.03 -3.80
CA LEU A 632 -7.16 -17.94 -4.40
C LEU A 632 -6.26 -16.70 -4.56
N SER A 633 -6.23 -16.18 -5.79
CA SER A 633 -5.45 -15.01 -6.16
C SER A 633 -6.25 -13.69 -6.06
N PRO A 634 -5.57 -12.53 -5.92
CA PRO A 634 -6.22 -11.23 -6.02
C PRO A 634 -6.99 -11.01 -7.32
N ASP A 635 -6.52 -11.55 -8.45
CA ASP A 635 -7.23 -11.51 -9.74
C ASP A 635 -8.58 -12.23 -9.69
N GLU A 636 -8.60 -13.46 -9.16
CA GLU A 636 -9.84 -14.23 -9.00
C GLU A 636 -10.81 -13.53 -8.04
N SER A 637 -10.31 -12.82 -7.04
CA SER A 637 -11.16 -12.06 -6.11
C SER A 637 -12.00 -10.97 -6.81
N VAL A 638 -11.49 -10.39 -7.91
CA VAL A 638 -12.23 -9.42 -8.75
C VAL A 638 -13.40 -10.12 -9.45
N VAL A 639 -13.17 -11.33 -9.99
CA VAL A 639 -14.22 -12.14 -10.63
C VAL A 639 -15.30 -12.54 -9.62
N ILE A 640 -14.90 -12.97 -8.44
CA ILE A 640 -15.81 -13.35 -7.35
C ILE A 640 -16.64 -12.13 -6.91
N ALA A 641 -16.00 -10.99 -6.67
CA ALA A 641 -16.68 -9.76 -6.28
C ALA A 641 -17.71 -9.32 -7.33
N ARG A 642 -17.35 -9.38 -8.62
CA ARG A 642 -18.25 -9.06 -9.72
C ARG A 642 -19.46 -10.01 -9.77
N ALA A 643 -19.24 -11.31 -9.60
CA ALA A 643 -20.32 -12.30 -9.57
C ALA A 643 -21.31 -12.06 -8.42
N PHE A 644 -20.84 -11.66 -7.23
CA PHE A 644 -21.73 -11.27 -6.12
C PHE A 644 -22.47 -9.97 -6.40
N ALA A 645 -21.81 -8.97 -6.99
CA ALA A 645 -22.46 -7.71 -7.38
C ALA A 645 -23.58 -7.95 -8.42
N GLU A 646 -23.33 -8.78 -9.43
CA GLU A 646 -24.34 -9.21 -10.42
C GLU A 646 -25.51 -9.98 -9.78
N ALA A 647 -25.26 -10.70 -8.68
CA ALA A 647 -26.30 -11.36 -7.90
C ALA A 647 -27.11 -10.41 -6.97
N GLY A 648 -26.74 -9.13 -6.89
CA GLY A 648 -27.44 -8.11 -6.11
C GLY A 648 -26.72 -7.67 -4.81
N CYS A 649 -25.42 -7.98 -4.67
CA CYS A 649 -24.59 -7.44 -3.58
C CYS A 649 -24.29 -5.96 -3.80
N ASP A 650 -24.39 -5.17 -2.72
CA ASP A 650 -24.24 -3.71 -2.76
C ASP A 650 -22.88 -3.23 -2.25
N LEU A 651 -22.16 -4.07 -1.51
CA LEU A 651 -20.89 -3.75 -0.87
C LEU A 651 -20.03 -5.01 -0.70
N ILE A 652 -18.77 -4.95 -1.09
CA ILE A 652 -17.80 -6.02 -0.80
C ILE A 652 -16.92 -5.58 0.39
N ASP A 653 -16.97 -6.32 1.50
CA ASP A 653 -16.01 -6.18 2.61
C ASP A 653 -14.75 -6.99 2.30
N VAL A 654 -13.67 -6.28 1.99
CA VAL A 654 -12.45 -6.89 1.44
C VAL A 654 -11.47 -7.21 2.54
N SER A 655 -11.42 -8.48 2.92
CA SER A 655 -10.40 -9.04 3.81
C SER A 655 -9.44 -9.97 3.05
N ALA A 656 -8.63 -10.75 3.77
CA ALA A 656 -7.72 -11.72 3.16
C ALA A 656 -7.28 -12.84 4.12
N GLY A 657 -6.89 -13.96 3.52
CA GLY A 657 -6.41 -15.20 4.11
C GLY A 657 -7.27 -15.74 5.23
N GLN A 658 -6.61 -16.29 6.26
CA GLN A 658 -7.23 -17.12 7.30
C GLN A 658 -7.94 -18.35 6.71
N THR A 659 -7.59 -18.74 5.49
CA THR A 659 -8.11 -19.89 4.73
C THR A 659 -7.25 -21.14 4.91
N THR A 660 -5.99 -20.99 5.30
CA THR A 660 -5.05 -22.06 5.67
C THR A 660 -4.04 -21.54 6.70
N PRO A 661 -3.53 -22.39 7.62
CA PRO A 661 -2.44 -22.01 8.53
C PRO A 661 -1.11 -21.74 7.80
N ASN A 662 -0.96 -22.20 6.54
CA ASN A 662 0.29 -22.08 5.77
C ASN A 662 0.43 -20.75 5.02
N GLY A 663 -0.54 -19.83 5.13
CA GLY A 663 -0.49 -18.53 4.45
C GLY A 663 0.65 -17.65 4.98
N THR A 664 1.34 -16.95 4.06
CA THR A 664 2.45 -16.04 4.39
C THR A 664 2.10 -14.58 4.10
N PRO A 665 1.23 -13.93 4.91
CA PRO A 665 0.87 -12.53 4.72
C PRO A 665 2.05 -11.60 4.99
N VAL A 666 2.23 -10.60 4.13
CA VAL A 666 3.15 -9.50 4.37
C VAL A 666 2.43 -8.40 5.15
N TYR A 667 2.57 -8.44 6.48
CA TYR A 667 1.95 -7.43 7.33
C TYR A 667 2.60 -6.06 7.17
N GLY A 668 1.77 -5.04 7.28
CA GLY A 668 2.18 -3.66 7.25
C GLY A 668 1.02 -2.73 7.55
N ARG A 669 1.28 -1.43 7.41
CA ARG A 669 0.24 -0.40 7.43
C ARG A 669 -0.73 -0.64 6.27
N MET A 670 -2.04 -0.63 6.52
CA MET A 670 -3.06 -0.72 5.46
C MET A 670 -2.89 -1.93 4.51
N PHE A 671 -2.32 -3.04 4.99
CA PHE A 671 -1.78 -4.10 4.11
C PHE A 671 -2.83 -4.82 3.24
N GLN A 672 -4.12 -4.76 3.59
CA GLN A 672 -5.21 -5.30 2.76
C GLN A 672 -5.89 -4.24 1.87
N THR A 673 -5.58 -2.95 2.05
CA THR A 673 -6.13 -1.86 1.23
C THR A 673 -5.85 -2.04 -0.28
N PRO A 674 -4.68 -2.51 -0.74
CA PRO A 674 -4.46 -2.77 -2.17
C PRO A 674 -5.44 -3.79 -2.77
N LEU A 675 -5.95 -4.73 -1.97
CA LEU A 675 -6.95 -5.71 -2.41
C LEU A 675 -8.31 -5.04 -2.59
N SER A 676 -8.68 -4.14 -1.65
CA SER A 676 -9.92 -3.35 -1.74
C SER A 676 -9.90 -2.41 -2.94
N ASP A 677 -8.76 -1.73 -3.13
CA ASP A 677 -8.51 -0.84 -4.26
C ASP A 677 -8.68 -1.55 -5.60
N ARG A 678 -8.06 -2.74 -5.70
CA ARG A 678 -8.17 -3.61 -6.86
C ARG A 678 -9.63 -3.99 -7.16
N ILE A 679 -10.31 -4.60 -6.19
CA ILE A 679 -11.71 -5.04 -6.37
C ILE A 679 -12.60 -3.86 -6.74
N ARG A 680 -12.49 -2.73 -6.03
CA ARG A 680 -13.31 -1.55 -6.26
C ARG A 680 -13.23 -1.06 -7.70
N ASN A 681 -12.00 -0.86 -8.17
CA ASN A 681 -11.75 -0.18 -9.42
C ASN A 681 -11.78 -1.13 -10.63
N GLU A 682 -11.43 -2.41 -10.46
CA GLU A 682 -11.49 -3.41 -11.55
C GLU A 682 -12.85 -4.12 -11.65
N ALA A 683 -13.59 -4.32 -10.55
CA ALA A 683 -14.96 -4.85 -10.60
C ALA A 683 -16.03 -3.75 -10.73
N GLY A 684 -15.70 -2.49 -10.44
CA GLY A 684 -16.65 -1.38 -10.48
C GLY A 684 -17.71 -1.45 -9.38
N VAL A 685 -17.33 -1.93 -8.20
CA VAL A 685 -18.23 -2.17 -7.07
C VAL A 685 -17.87 -1.31 -5.87
N VAL A 686 -18.83 -1.04 -4.98
CA VAL A 686 -18.55 -0.38 -3.71
C VAL A 686 -17.77 -1.34 -2.81
N THR A 687 -16.70 -0.86 -2.18
CA THR A 687 -15.90 -1.69 -1.26
C THR A 687 -15.74 -1.05 0.13
N MET A 688 -15.53 -1.93 1.11
CA MET A 688 -15.03 -1.57 2.43
C MET A 688 -13.62 -2.13 2.61
N ALA A 689 -12.68 -1.29 3.06
CA ALA A 689 -11.32 -1.69 3.38
C ALA A 689 -11.16 -1.98 4.88
N VAL A 690 -10.36 -3.00 5.20
CA VAL A 690 -9.96 -3.37 6.57
C VAL A 690 -8.45 -3.69 6.59
N GLY A 691 -7.90 -4.03 7.75
CA GLY A 691 -6.52 -4.52 7.89
C GLY A 691 -5.51 -3.42 8.25
N ASN A 692 -5.17 -3.33 9.54
CA ASN A 692 -4.25 -2.33 10.10
C ASN A 692 -4.57 -0.88 9.69
N ILE A 693 -5.87 -0.53 9.69
CA ILE A 693 -6.38 0.84 9.65
C ILE A 693 -6.65 1.26 11.10
N TYR A 694 -6.03 2.35 11.57
CA TYR A 694 -6.08 2.76 12.97
C TYR A 694 -5.88 4.27 13.21
N GLU A 695 -5.54 5.05 12.18
CA GLU A 695 -5.37 6.50 12.22
C GLU A 695 -6.38 7.18 11.28
N THR A 696 -6.72 8.43 11.58
CA THR A 696 -7.59 9.27 10.74
C THR A 696 -7.05 9.44 9.34
N ASP A 697 -5.72 9.61 9.23
CA ASP A 697 -5.04 9.81 7.96
C ASP A 697 -5.14 8.58 7.04
N HIS A 698 -5.11 7.36 7.61
CA HIS A 698 -5.35 6.14 6.84
C HIS A 698 -6.76 6.17 6.23
N VAL A 699 -7.78 6.47 7.04
CA VAL A 699 -9.17 6.49 6.57
C VAL A 699 -9.38 7.55 5.50
N ASN A 700 -8.95 8.79 5.73
CA ASN A 700 -9.12 9.87 4.76
C ASN A 700 -8.34 9.61 3.47
N SER A 701 -7.12 9.08 3.56
CA SER A 701 -6.32 8.75 2.38
C SER A 701 -6.92 7.63 1.54
N ILE A 702 -7.41 6.56 2.16
CA ILE A 702 -8.06 5.45 1.45
C ILE A 702 -9.28 5.94 0.67
N LEU A 703 -10.13 6.72 1.32
CA LEU A 703 -11.38 7.22 0.73
C LEU A 703 -11.12 8.25 -0.38
N ALA A 704 -10.30 9.27 -0.10
CA ALA A 704 -10.01 10.32 -1.08
C ALA A 704 -9.25 9.78 -2.30
N ALA A 705 -8.38 8.78 -2.14
CA ALA A 705 -7.67 8.16 -3.26
C ALA A 705 -8.54 7.20 -4.10
N GLY A 706 -9.78 6.92 -3.68
CA GLY A 706 -10.67 5.99 -4.39
C GLY A 706 -10.27 4.52 -4.22
N ARG A 707 -9.66 4.17 -3.09
CA ARG A 707 -9.24 2.79 -2.77
C ARG A 707 -10.32 1.98 -2.05
N ALA A 708 -11.27 2.66 -1.41
CA ALA A 708 -12.48 2.08 -0.82
C ALA A 708 -13.55 3.17 -0.66
N ASP A 709 -14.78 2.76 -0.37
CA ASP A 709 -15.89 3.67 -0.08
C ASP A 709 -16.23 3.73 1.42
N LEU A 710 -15.81 2.71 2.18
CA LEU A 710 -15.89 2.60 3.64
C LEU A 710 -14.57 2.08 4.22
N CYS A 711 -14.30 2.41 5.49
CA CYS A 711 -13.15 1.87 6.23
C CYS A 711 -13.62 1.21 7.53
N ALA A 712 -13.34 -0.09 7.67
CA ALA A 712 -13.61 -0.87 8.86
C ALA A 712 -12.41 -0.88 9.81
N LEU A 713 -12.66 -0.53 11.07
CA LEU A 713 -11.68 -0.57 12.15
C LEU A 713 -12.16 -1.55 13.23
N ALA A 714 -11.30 -2.53 13.54
CA ALA A 714 -11.54 -3.55 14.54
C ALA A 714 -10.93 -3.15 15.90
N ARG A 715 -9.70 -3.62 16.17
CA ARG A 715 -8.92 -3.39 17.41
C ARG A 715 -8.92 -1.94 17.93
N PRO A 716 -8.83 -0.88 17.10
CA PRO A 716 -8.96 0.49 17.57
C PRO A 716 -10.27 0.75 18.33
N HIS A 717 -11.40 0.22 17.85
CA HIS A 717 -12.69 0.34 18.53
C HIS A 717 -12.82 -0.59 19.75
N LEU A 718 -12.03 -1.66 19.85
CA LEU A 718 -11.94 -2.45 21.09
C LEU A 718 -11.28 -1.64 22.21
N ALA A 719 -10.18 -0.97 21.88
CA ALA A 719 -9.41 -0.15 22.83
C ALA A 719 -10.12 1.18 23.17
N ASP A 720 -10.78 1.80 22.19
CA ASP A 720 -11.44 3.09 22.32
C ASP A 720 -12.81 3.07 21.63
N PRO A 721 -13.93 2.85 22.36
CA PRO A 721 -15.25 2.87 21.76
C PRO A 721 -15.64 4.25 21.21
N ASN A 722 -14.98 5.33 21.65
CA ASN A 722 -15.22 6.71 21.21
C ASN A 722 -14.23 7.16 20.11
N TRP A 723 -13.53 6.23 19.46
CA TRP A 723 -12.48 6.52 18.48
C TRP A 723 -12.95 7.53 17.41
N SER A 724 -14.17 7.40 16.89
CA SER A 724 -14.69 8.30 15.84
C SER A 724 -14.97 9.73 16.36
N LEU A 725 -15.48 9.87 17.58
CA LEU A 725 -15.61 11.18 18.23
C LEU A 725 -14.23 11.81 18.51
N ARG A 726 -13.26 11.05 19.00
CA ARG A 726 -11.90 11.56 19.21
C ARG A 726 -11.26 11.98 17.89
N ALA A 727 -11.39 11.18 16.83
CA ALA A 727 -10.94 11.50 15.48
C ALA A 727 -11.52 12.82 14.96
N ALA A 728 -12.83 13.06 15.18
CA ALA A 728 -13.45 14.33 14.81
C ALA A 728 -12.84 15.51 15.59
N ALA A 729 -12.56 15.32 16.89
CA ALA A 729 -11.90 16.35 17.69
C ALA A 729 -10.48 16.66 17.18
N GLU A 730 -9.69 15.62 16.88
CA GLU A 730 -8.32 15.70 16.35
C GLU A 730 -8.24 16.44 15.01
N LEU A 731 -9.19 16.18 14.11
CA LEU A 731 -9.29 16.84 12.80
C LEU A 731 -9.94 18.23 12.86
N GLY A 732 -10.30 18.74 14.05
CA GLY A 732 -11.04 20.00 14.16
C GLY A 732 -12.48 19.94 13.63
N TRP A 733 -12.98 18.75 13.26
CA TRP A 733 -14.33 18.56 12.73
C TRP A 733 -15.39 18.66 13.85
N ARG A 734 -16.45 19.44 13.60
CA ARG A 734 -17.57 19.65 14.54
C ARG A 734 -18.92 19.22 13.98
N GLY A 735 -18.96 18.66 12.77
CA GLY A 735 -20.20 18.23 12.15
C GLY A 735 -20.77 16.93 12.72
N ILE A 736 -19.95 16.12 13.40
CA ILE A 736 -20.45 14.98 14.16
C ILE A 736 -21.20 15.46 15.40
N GLN A 737 -22.38 14.89 15.66
CA GLN A 737 -23.20 15.22 16.81
C GLN A 737 -23.02 14.15 17.89
N PRO A 738 -22.18 14.37 18.92
CA PRO A 738 -22.13 13.44 20.04
C PRO A 738 -23.49 13.46 20.78
N PRO A 739 -23.81 12.39 21.53
CA PRO A 739 -24.92 12.39 22.47
C PRO A 739 -24.93 13.68 23.30
N ILE A 740 -26.12 14.23 23.58
CA ILE A 740 -26.24 15.54 24.23
C ILE A 740 -25.48 15.57 25.58
N GLN A 741 -25.42 14.44 26.27
CA GLN A 741 -24.73 14.22 27.53
C GLN A 741 -23.20 14.31 27.38
N TYR A 742 -22.63 14.03 26.21
CA TYR A 742 -21.19 14.00 25.95
C TYR A 742 -20.66 15.29 25.31
N ARG A 743 -21.53 16.22 24.90
CA ARG A 743 -21.15 17.47 24.22
C ARG A 743 -20.10 18.28 24.98
N ALA A 744 -20.22 18.40 26.31
CA ALA A 744 -19.26 19.14 27.12
C ALA A 744 -17.86 18.51 27.09
N GLY A 745 -17.79 17.18 27.17
CA GLY A 745 -16.54 16.41 27.09
C GLY A 745 -15.90 16.51 25.70
N PHE A 746 -16.69 16.34 24.64
CA PHE A 746 -16.23 16.50 23.25
C PHE A 746 -15.68 17.91 23.00
N ALA A 747 -16.40 18.95 23.43
CA ALA A 747 -15.95 20.33 23.27
C ALA A 747 -14.67 20.63 24.05
N GLN A 748 -14.49 20.05 25.25
CA GLN A 748 -13.24 20.19 26.01
C GLN A 748 -12.07 19.49 25.33
N LEU A 749 -12.26 18.24 24.89
CA LEU A 749 -11.24 17.48 24.17
C LEU A 749 -10.75 18.26 22.95
N ALA A 750 -11.70 18.77 22.15
CA ALA A 750 -11.37 19.45 20.91
C ALA A 750 -10.63 20.77 21.13
N ARG A 751 -10.99 21.56 22.16
CA ARG A 751 -10.24 22.76 22.57
C ARG A 751 -8.82 22.43 23.05
N ASN A 752 -8.64 21.31 23.76
CA ASN A 752 -7.33 20.92 24.28
C ASN A 752 -6.40 20.47 23.15
N LEU A 753 -6.90 19.68 22.19
CA LEU A 753 -6.15 19.26 21.02
C LEU A 753 -5.78 20.45 20.13
N GLU A 754 -6.70 21.39 19.93
CA GLU A 754 -6.43 22.63 19.19
C GLU A 754 -5.30 23.45 19.86
N LYS A 755 -5.32 23.59 21.19
CA LYS A 755 -4.23 24.25 21.93
C LYS A 755 -2.90 23.51 21.80
N GLN A 756 -2.91 22.17 21.82
CA GLN A 756 -1.69 21.38 21.63
C GLN A 756 -1.12 21.56 20.23
N GLN A 757 -1.96 21.58 19.19
CA GLN A 757 -1.54 21.84 17.82
C GLN A 757 -0.97 23.26 17.67
N GLN A 758 -1.55 24.26 18.33
CA GLN A 758 -1.07 25.65 18.33
C GLN A 758 0.24 25.85 19.09
N ALA A 759 0.50 25.04 20.12
CA ALA A 759 1.72 25.14 20.93
C ALA A 759 2.97 24.61 20.22
N GLY A 760 2.81 23.93 19.07
CA GLY A 760 3.89 23.22 18.37
C GLY A 760 4.33 21.95 19.12
N PRO A 761 5.16 21.09 18.49
CA PRO A 761 5.80 19.99 19.21
C PRO A 761 6.72 20.55 20.31
N VAL A 762 6.54 20.06 21.53
CA VAL A 762 7.43 20.35 22.68
C VAL A 762 8.74 19.62 22.55
#